data_AF-F0YCX3-F1
#
_entry.id   AF-F0YCX3-F1
#
_cell.length_a   1.000
_cell.length_b   1.000
_cell.length_c   1.000
_cell.angle_alpha   90.00
_cell.angle_beta   90.00
_cell.angle_gamma   90.00
#
_symmetry.space_group_name_H-M   'P 1'
#
loop_
_entity.id
_entity.type
_entity.pdbx_description
1 polymer ?
#
loop_
_entity_poly.entity_id
_entity_poly.type
_entity_poly.pdbx_seq_one_letter_code
_entity_poly.pdbx_strand_id
1 'polypeptide(L)'
;MPQRRSMLWCLLATASALQPPQIIAAASSREMRRIAALVVEDGSRVLELGSQLSSTTAALKAAAGAGRVVAVDVARKTPKTKTERSAQFRGGSDAVAVDDFREVAAARDIPAALAPDERFDVVVVDTMALAGMDLALDTLALVRTLRSRQRPPPLCVVKSAALARLGGRLFSACDLSRVDDVLRVAAARRRRLDAGRVYEAEPVVVAAVGVDEYRSVIPTAVRPGDATLELGCHFGTSTALLAAASGGACLGVDVGASIVAAAREQHPHVDFRVGDAWATAGLAALAPPAGWDAVFVDVGGLSSVDGTLEALGLVRALGAALDPRIVVIKSKCLRNLAETLVPSSRVSEPLRGLGLGCPIIDMGVSVRAAALLVAAMPTTTAITADATVFGKYFSLDASGAPSTIDQSYYLFLPTVPPADGGAAYPVVLSYHPGGFTGGAPSGDCDADVCASLLDRGIAFASMGYRLDGARYYFCPDGSTACAAADRREAEFIHVHEDGGFALDAARTLASYEVAIGRQEFNGQAAYDAAAGFEHLLANNPNIDAHKVGLTGSSAGGAALNYLAWVWHALPGNAARATPRALVYTMAQLNYPVENTLDVEWRVWADDLGYDAKLADIVDLDDCYAIVGNPCCGGDMICEGAAVNLCNMTWHNATVARYCTADAYATATVGDLVETQVWPTETAQQRGLAKLWYAQRNMAGAAAHYNLTATPFYVYVANQLNGTVHMEVVHHAVAARAYAKAAAAAGLRYVSYYTDYAHMTADDAGDARFAVGSDVYNYKSNWDFVARTGVAPLGRVSVAEQIATFCFAFEQTCHNRTAL
;
A
#
# COMPACT_ATOMS: atom_id res chain seq x y z
N MET A 1 34.42 29.08 10.34
CA MET A 1 33.03 29.10 10.85
C MET A 1 31.90 29.44 9.83
N PRO A 2 32.07 29.42 8.48
CA PRO A 2 30.91 29.50 7.56
C PRO A 2 30.27 28.14 7.20
N GLN A 3 31.03 27.03 7.22
CA GLN A 3 30.55 25.72 6.72
C GLN A 3 29.45 25.06 7.57
N ARG A 4 29.38 25.32 8.89
CA ARG A 4 28.33 24.74 9.76
C ARG A 4 26.94 25.36 9.54
N ARG A 5 26.84 26.57 8.99
CA ARG A 5 25.55 27.20 8.67
C ARG A 5 24.93 26.65 7.38
N SER A 6 25.75 26.20 6.43
CA SER A 6 25.27 25.63 5.16
C SER A 6 24.64 24.24 5.35
N MET A 7 25.24 23.41 6.20
CA MET A 7 24.75 22.05 6.47
C MET A 7 23.42 22.04 7.24
N LEU A 8 23.25 22.97 8.20
CA LEU A 8 22.00 23.14 8.93
C LEU A 8 20.86 23.65 8.03
N TRP A 9 21.19 24.49 7.04
CA TRP A 9 20.23 24.95 6.03
C TRP A 9 19.79 23.82 5.09
N CYS A 10 20.72 22.97 4.63
CA CYS A 10 20.35 21.78 3.85
C CYS A 10 19.45 20.84 4.66
N LEU A 11 19.82 20.48 5.90
CA LEU A 11 19.02 19.58 6.75
C LEU A 11 17.60 20.12 7.05
N LEU A 12 17.45 21.44 7.25
CA LEU A 12 16.14 22.07 7.45
C LEU A 12 15.30 22.11 6.16
N ALA A 13 15.94 22.28 5.00
CA ALA A 13 15.27 22.22 3.70
C ALA A 13 14.81 20.79 3.34
N THR A 14 15.60 19.75 3.65
CA THR A 14 15.20 18.35 3.41
C THR A 14 14.10 17.88 4.37
N ALA A 15 14.13 18.30 5.64
CA ALA A 15 13.06 18.00 6.59
C ALA A 15 11.73 18.69 6.24
N SER A 16 11.79 19.86 5.60
CA SER A 16 10.63 20.59 5.08
C SER A 16 9.98 19.90 3.87
N ALA A 17 10.76 19.22 3.03
CA ALA A 17 10.26 18.46 1.87
C ALA A 17 9.43 17.22 2.26
N LEU A 18 9.42 16.82 3.54
CA LEU A 18 8.71 15.64 4.05
C LEU A 18 7.31 15.92 4.59
N GLN A 19 6.89 17.20 4.68
CA GLN A 19 5.54 17.52 5.16
C GLN A 19 4.53 17.43 4.02
N PRO A 20 3.43 16.67 4.18
CA PRO A 20 2.42 16.56 3.13
C PRO A 20 1.77 17.94 2.91
N PRO A 21 1.56 18.37 1.65
CA PRO A 21 0.99 19.67 1.34
C PRO A 21 -0.36 19.86 2.06
N GLN A 22 -0.55 21.05 2.63
CA GLN A 22 -1.70 21.35 3.47
C GLN A 22 -2.96 21.69 2.65
N ILE A 23 -4.12 21.45 3.27
CA ILE A 23 -5.44 21.90 2.82
C ILE A 23 -5.92 22.92 3.86
N ILE A 24 -5.93 24.21 3.51
CA ILE A 24 -6.39 25.28 4.37
C ILE A 24 -7.88 25.54 4.11
N ALA A 25 -8.74 25.21 5.08
CA ALA A 25 -10.18 25.40 4.97
C ALA A 25 -10.63 26.76 5.55
N ALA A 26 -11.11 27.65 4.71
CA ALA A 26 -11.68 28.95 5.06
C ALA A 26 -13.21 28.88 5.18
N ALA A 27 -13.78 29.40 6.27
CA ALA A 27 -15.22 29.35 6.49
C ALA A 27 -16.01 30.40 5.68
N SER A 28 -15.34 31.39 5.09
CA SER A 28 -15.97 32.48 4.33
C SER A 28 -15.05 33.06 3.27
N SER A 29 -15.60 33.82 2.31
CA SER A 29 -14.80 34.55 1.32
C SER A 29 -13.86 35.59 1.96
N ARG A 30 -14.27 36.19 3.08
CA ARG A 30 -13.42 37.11 3.84
C ARG A 30 -12.18 36.40 4.39
N GLU A 31 -12.38 35.21 4.96
CA GLU A 31 -11.25 34.40 5.43
C GLU A 31 -10.41 33.88 4.29
N MET A 32 -11.01 33.42 3.19
CA MET A 32 -10.28 32.98 2.01
C MET A 32 -9.35 34.08 1.47
N ARG A 33 -9.84 35.33 1.37
CA ARG A 33 -8.99 36.48 1.00
C ARG A 33 -7.86 36.73 1.97
N ARG A 34 -8.14 36.63 3.28
CA ARG A 34 -7.12 36.76 4.31
C ARG A 34 -6.05 35.68 4.16
N ILE A 35 -6.44 34.42 4.00
CA ILE A 35 -5.52 33.30 3.80
C ILE A 35 -4.73 33.46 2.50
N ALA A 36 -5.38 33.81 1.40
CA ALA A 36 -4.73 34.07 0.12
C ALA A 36 -3.60 35.10 0.27
N ALA A 37 -3.84 36.20 1.00
CA ALA A 37 -2.81 37.20 1.25
C ALA A 37 -1.62 36.69 2.11
N LEU A 38 -1.82 35.64 2.89
CA LEU A 38 -0.79 35.04 3.75
C LEU A 38 0.02 33.95 3.02
N VAL A 39 -0.58 33.24 2.07
CA VAL A 39 0.00 32.03 1.47
C VAL A 39 0.34 32.14 -0.01
N VAL A 40 -0.20 33.15 -0.71
CA VAL A 40 0.18 33.45 -2.09
C VAL A 40 1.37 34.41 -2.07
N GLU A 41 2.45 33.98 -2.71
CA GLU A 41 3.67 34.77 -2.86
C GLU A 41 3.72 35.48 -4.22
N ASP A 42 4.48 36.57 -4.30
CA ASP A 42 4.76 37.22 -5.57
C ASP A 42 5.47 36.25 -6.54
N GLY A 43 4.99 36.17 -7.77
CA GLY A 43 5.44 35.19 -8.76
C GLY A 43 4.67 33.86 -8.77
N SER A 44 3.77 33.60 -7.81
CA SER A 44 3.05 32.32 -7.73
C SER A 44 2.13 32.06 -8.93
N ARG A 45 2.03 30.81 -9.34
CA ARG A 45 1.02 30.29 -10.27
C ARG A 45 -0.20 29.82 -9.46
N VAL A 46 -1.30 30.55 -9.57
CA VAL A 46 -2.53 30.33 -8.80
C VAL A 46 -3.64 29.81 -9.71
N LEU A 47 -4.31 28.75 -9.28
CA LEU A 47 -5.55 28.27 -9.89
C LEU A 47 -6.74 28.63 -8.98
N GLU A 48 -7.68 29.44 -9.46
CA GLU A 48 -8.94 29.75 -8.77
C GLU A 48 -10.10 28.96 -9.39
N LEU A 49 -10.67 28.01 -8.65
CA LEU A 49 -11.84 27.23 -9.08
C LEU A 49 -13.12 27.79 -8.43
N GLY A 50 -14.16 27.97 -9.25
CA GLY A 50 -15.40 28.63 -8.85
C GLY A 50 -15.27 30.15 -8.89
N SER A 51 -14.41 30.66 -9.77
CA SER A 51 -14.13 32.10 -9.85
C SER A 51 -15.38 32.89 -10.24
N GLN A 52 -15.66 33.93 -9.44
CA GLN A 52 -16.71 34.90 -9.75
C GLN A 52 -16.14 36.24 -10.23
N LEU A 53 -14.84 36.29 -10.58
CA LEU A 53 -14.10 37.50 -10.95
C LEU A 53 -14.32 38.66 -9.95
N SER A 54 -14.36 38.29 -8.68
CA SER A 54 -14.78 39.17 -7.59
C SER A 54 -13.59 39.67 -6.76
N SER A 55 -13.87 40.28 -5.62
CA SER A 55 -12.86 40.65 -4.62
C SER A 55 -11.90 39.51 -4.22
N THR A 56 -12.29 38.23 -4.33
CA THR A 56 -11.36 37.11 -4.09
C THR A 56 -10.32 37.01 -5.19
N THR A 57 -10.75 36.99 -6.44
CA THR A 57 -9.89 37.04 -7.63
C THR A 57 -8.96 38.26 -7.62
N ALA A 58 -9.48 39.44 -7.24
CA ALA A 58 -8.66 40.65 -7.06
C ALA A 58 -7.55 40.44 -6.02
N ALA A 59 -7.89 39.86 -4.87
CA ALA A 59 -6.93 39.61 -3.80
C ALA A 59 -5.87 38.58 -4.24
N LEU A 60 -6.26 37.55 -4.97
CA LEU A 60 -5.33 36.55 -5.52
C LEU A 60 -4.38 37.18 -6.53
N LYS A 61 -4.89 37.99 -7.48
CA LYS A 61 -4.06 38.67 -8.46
C LYS A 61 -3.10 39.68 -7.83
N ALA A 62 -3.59 40.44 -6.84
CA ALA A 62 -2.75 41.37 -6.09
C ALA A 62 -1.66 40.64 -5.29
N ALA A 63 -1.97 39.49 -4.69
CA ALA A 63 -1.00 38.71 -3.91
C ALA A 63 0.03 37.98 -4.80
N ALA A 64 -0.41 37.47 -5.96
CA ALA A 64 0.46 36.79 -6.92
C ALA A 64 1.41 37.74 -7.65
N GLY A 65 1.09 39.04 -7.73
CA GLY A 65 1.94 40.07 -8.32
C GLY A 65 2.36 39.75 -9.76
N ALA A 66 3.66 39.48 -9.96
CA ALA A 66 4.24 39.08 -11.26
C ALA A 66 3.85 37.66 -11.70
N GLY A 67 3.21 36.88 -10.82
CA GLY A 67 2.72 35.55 -11.06
C GLY A 67 1.50 35.50 -11.98
N ARG A 68 0.99 34.27 -12.16
CA ARG A 68 -0.13 33.98 -13.08
C ARG A 68 -1.33 33.45 -12.30
N VAL A 69 -2.51 34.02 -12.54
CA VAL A 69 -3.79 33.55 -12.00
C VAL A 69 -4.64 33.00 -13.13
N VAL A 70 -4.94 31.71 -13.07
CA VAL A 70 -5.88 31.01 -13.95
C VAL A 70 -7.19 30.82 -13.19
N ALA A 71 -8.27 31.39 -13.71
CA ALA A 71 -9.60 31.28 -13.12
C ALA A 71 -10.46 30.29 -13.91
N VAL A 72 -11.11 29.35 -13.23
CA VAL A 72 -12.02 28.38 -13.82
C VAL A 72 -13.38 28.46 -13.13
N ASP A 73 -14.46 28.51 -13.89
CA ASP A 73 -15.84 28.51 -13.38
C ASP A 73 -16.71 27.52 -14.16
N VAL A 74 -17.79 27.06 -13.53
CA VAL A 74 -18.79 26.20 -14.18
C VAL A 74 -19.85 27.07 -14.85
N ALA A 75 -20.19 26.74 -16.09
CA ALA A 75 -21.24 27.39 -16.87
C ALA A 75 -22.58 27.26 -16.14
N ARG A 76 -23.08 28.37 -15.59
CA ARG A 76 -24.36 28.40 -14.90
C ARG A 76 -25.46 28.69 -15.91
N LYS A 77 -26.50 27.84 -15.93
CA LYS A 77 -27.73 28.15 -16.66
C LYS A 77 -28.26 29.48 -16.14
N THR A 78 -28.22 30.51 -16.97
CA THR A 78 -28.79 31.82 -16.67
C THR A 78 -30.26 31.60 -16.32
N PRO A 79 -30.76 32.10 -15.18
CA PRO A 79 -32.20 32.06 -14.92
C PRO A 79 -32.94 32.70 -16.10
N LYS A 80 -33.96 32.02 -16.64
CA LYS A 80 -34.68 32.44 -17.85
C LYS A 80 -35.38 33.80 -17.72
N THR A 81 -35.47 34.36 -16.51
CA THR A 81 -35.81 35.76 -16.28
C THR A 81 -34.56 36.63 -16.48
N LYS A 82 -34.36 37.02 -17.75
CA LYS A 82 -33.40 38.02 -18.22
C LYS A 82 -33.58 39.33 -17.42
N THR A 83 -32.65 39.66 -16.55
CA THR A 83 -31.49 40.53 -16.84
C THR A 83 -30.69 40.70 -15.56
N GLU A 84 -29.38 40.89 -15.70
CA GLU A 84 -28.45 41.41 -14.70
C GLU A 84 -27.51 40.42 -13.98
N ARG A 85 -27.94 39.44 -13.18
CA ARG A 85 -27.00 38.88 -12.17
C ARG A 85 -25.82 37.97 -12.58
N SER A 86 -25.68 37.45 -13.79
CA SER A 86 -24.47 36.66 -14.15
C SER A 86 -23.64 37.28 -15.28
N ALA A 87 -24.29 38.06 -16.16
CA ALA A 87 -23.60 38.91 -17.11
C ALA A 87 -23.04 40.19 -16.45
N GLN A 88 -23.67 40.75 -15.40
CA GLN A 88 -23.12 41.92 -14.68
C GLN A 88 -21.80 41.62 -13.95
N PHE A 89 -21.61 40.43 -13.38
CA PHE A 89 -20.32 40.09 -12.73
C PHE A 89 -19.18 39.94 -13.75
N ARG A 90 -19.50 39.72 -15.04
CA ARG A 90 -18.50 39.51 -16.10
C ARG A 90 -18.31 40.72 -17.01
N GLY A 91 -19.27 41.66 -17.05
CA GLY A 91 -19.29 42.78 -17.99
C GLY A 91 -19.39 44.18 -17.38
N GLY A 92 -19.44 44.31 -16.04
CA GLY A 92 -19.30 45.61 -15.37
C GLY A 92 -17.84 46.10 -15.39
N SER A 93 -17.62 47.42 -15.28
CA SER A 93 -16.29 48.05 -15.16
C SER A 93 -15.41 47.52 -14.01
N ASP A 94 -16.00 46.70 -13.13
CA ASP A 94 -15.39 46.22 -11.89
C ASP A 94 -14.91 44.76 -12.00
N ALA A 95 -15.03 44.12 -13.18
CA ALA A 95 -14.51 42.77 -13.40
C ALA A 95 -12.99 42.78 -13.33
N VAL A 96 -12.45 41.94 -12.45
CA VAL A 96 -11.00 41.81 -12.26
C VAL A 96 -10.39 41.11 -13.47
N ALA A 97 -9.45 41.76 -14.14
CA ALA A 97 -8.66 41.12 -15.18
C ALA A 97 -7.79 40.00 -14.56
N VAL A 98 -8.03 38.77 -15.01
CA VAL A 98 -7.17 37.60 -14.75
C VAL A 98 -6.33 37.31 -15.98
N ASP A 99 -5.26 36.54 -15.82
CA ASP A 99 -4.38 36.19 -16.96
C ASP A 99 -5.05 35.19 -17.90
N ASP A 100 -5.91 34.33 -17.36
CA ASP A 100 -6.63 33.30 -18.11
C ASP A 100 -7.94 32.97 -17.39
N PHE A 101 -9.06 32.93 -18.13
CA PHE A 101 -10.37 32.54 -17.62
C PHE A 101 -10.95 31.41 -18.48
N ARG A 102 -11.32 30.31 -17.84
CA ARG A 102 -11.85 29.11 -18.50
C ARG A 102 -13.23 28.78 -17.94
N GLU A 103 -14.20 28.62 -18.82
CA GLU A 103 -15.54 28.17 -18.44
C GLU A 103 -15.72 26.71 -18.85
N VAL A 104 -16.19 25.87 -17.92
CA VAL A 104 -16.46 24.45 -18.15
C VAL A 104 -17.94 24.12 -17.99
N ALA A 105 -18.42 23.05 -18.63
CA ALA A 105 -19.84 22.69 -18.56
C ALA A 105 -20.26 22.17 -17.17
N ALA A 106 -19.39 21.42 -16.51
CA ALA A 106 -19.61 20.89 -15.16
C ALA A 106 -18.30 20.82 -14.35
N ALA A 107 -18.39 20.73 -13.02
CA ALA A 107 -17.22 20.65 -12.13
C ALA A 107 -16.31 19.45 -12.44
N ARG A 108 -16.89 18.33 -12.91
CA ARG A 108 -16.13 17.13 -13.34
C ARG A 108 -15.25 17.38 -14.57
N ASP A 109 -15.50 18.43 -15.34
CA ASP A 109 -14.77 18.75 -16.57
C ASP A 109 -13.55 19.66 -16.30
N ILE A 110 -13.42 20.21 -15.08
CA ILE A 110 -12.26 21.01 -14.65
C ILE A 110 -10.93 20.33 -14.98
N PRO A 111 -10.72 19.04 -14.68
CA PRO A 111 -9.58 18.26 -15.17
C PRO A 111 -9.17 18.46 -16.62
N ALA A 112 -10.13 18.43 -17.55
CA ALA A 112 -9.88 18.49 -18.98
C ALA A 112 -9.62 19.94 -19.46
N ALA A 113 -10.03 20.92 -18.66
CA ALA A 113 -9.78 22.33 -18.94
C ALA A 113 -8.38 22.80 -18.52
N LEU A 114 -7.62 21.97 -17.79
CA LEU A 114 -6.22 22.24 -17.42
C LEU A 114 -5.29 21.50 -18.37
N ALA A 115 -4.20 22.14 -18.81
CA ALA A 115 -3.23 21.44 -19.64
C ALA A 115 -2.48 20.39 -18.79
N PRO A 116 -2.11 19.22 -19.36
CA PRO A 116 -1.45 18.15 -18.58
C PRO A 116 -0.15 18.56 -17.88
N ASP A 117 0.58 19.52 -18.45
CA ASP A 117 1.84 20.08 -17.95
C ASP A 117 1.64 21.35 -17.12
N GLU A 118 0.41 21.83 -16.97
CA GLU A 118 0.13 23.06 -16.25
C GLU A 118 0.24 22.86 -14.74
N ARG A 119 1.24 23.51 -14.14
CA ARG A 119 1.51 23.45 -12.71
C ARG A 119 1.04 24.69 -11.98
N PHE A 120 0.61 24.49 -10.74
CA PHE A 120 0.18 25.55 -9.83
C PHE A 120 0.87 25.39 -8.48
N ASP A 121 1.23 26.51 -7.85
CA ASP A 121 1.79 26.55 -6.51
C ASP A 121 0.66 26.56 -5.47
N VAL A 122 -0.41 27.29 -5.79
CA VAL A 122 -1.60 27.44 -4.94
C VAL A 122 -2.88 27.17 -5.73
N VAL A 123 -3.74 26.31 -5.19
CA VAL A 123 -5.08 26.06 -5.72
C VAL A 123 -6.11 26.61 -4.74
N VAL A 124 -6.95 27.52 -5.19
CA VAL A 124 -8.02 28.15 -4.41
C VAL A 124 -9.37 27.65 -4.91
N VAL A 125 -10.20 27.09 -4.03
CA VAL A 125 -11.45 26.42 -4.42
C VAL A 125 -12.64 27.03 -3.68
N ASP A 126 -13.60 27.62 -4.40
CA ASP A 126 -14.90 28.06 -3.88
C ASP A 126 -15.98 27.01 -4.22
N THR A 127 -16.19 26.06 -3.32
CA THR A 127 -17.09 24.91 -3.54
C THR A 127 -18.54 25.32 -3.68
N MET A 128 -18.97 26.34 -2.94
CA MET A 128 -20.30 26.92 -3.08
C MET A 128 -20.53 27.50 -4.48
N ALA A 129 -19.51 28.08 -5.11
CA ALA A 129 -19.62 28.58 -6.47
C ALA A 129 -19.65 27.44 -7.50
N LEU A 130 -18.89 26.37 -7.28
CA LEU A 130 -18.78 25.21 -8.19
C LEU A 130 -19.98 24.26 -8.12
N ALA A 131 -20.38 23.86 -6.91
CA ALA A 131 -21.35 22.79 -6.66
C ALA A 131 -22.69 23.31 -6.12
N GLY A 132 -22.77 24.60 -5.77
CA GLY A 132 -23.98 25.18 -5.16
C GLY A 132 -24.25 24.74 -3.72
N MET A 133 -23.37 23.90 -3.14
CA MET A 133 -23.49 23.34 -1.81
C MET A 133 -22.12 23.24 -1.13
N ASP A 134 -22.08 23.41 0.19
CA ASP A 134 -20.88 23.28 1.03
C ASP A 134 -20.85 21.90 1.69
N LEU A 135 -20.60 20.86 0.87
CA LEU A 135 -20.47 19.49 1.33
C LEU A 135 -18.99 19.12 1.46
N ALA A 136 -18.58 18.73 2.68
CA ALA A 136 -17.18 18.41 2.99
C ALA A 136 -16.63 17.26 2.14
N LEU A 137 -17.43 16.22 1.88
CA LEU A 137 -17.00 15.02 1.14
C LEU A 137 -16.71 15.35 -0.33
N ASP A 138 -17.64 16.00 -1.03
CA ASP A 138 -17.48 16.40 -2.43
C ASP A 138 -16.28 17.34 -2.61
N THR A 139 -16.11 18.24 -1.63
CA THR A 139 -14.98 19.16 -1.61
C THR A 139 -13.65 18.43 -1.48
N LEU A 140 -13.54 17.46 -0.56
CA LEU A 140 -12.32 16.68 -0.38
C LEU A 140 -12.03 15.79 -1.60
N ALA A 141 -13.05 15.20 -2.20
CA ALA A 141 -12.90 14.43 -3.44
C ALA A 141 -12.30 15.29 -4.56
N LEU A 142 -12.86 16.48 -4.80
CA LEU A 142 -12.34 17.42 -5.79
C LEU A 142 -10.89 17.83 -5.50
N VAL A 143 -10.58 18.23 -4.26
CA VAL A 143 -9.22 18.63 -3.86
C VAL A 143 -8.22 17.49 -4.06
N ARG A 144 -8.60 16.24 -3.76
CA ARG A 144 -7.75 15.07 -3.99
C ARG A 144 -7.49 14.82 -5.45
N THR A 145 -8.51 14.87 -6.29
CA THR A 145 -8.37 14.71 -7.75
C THR A 145 -7.46 15.77 -8.35
N LEU A 146 -7.48 17.00 -7.83
CA LEU A 146 -6.60 18.08 -8.29
C LEU A 146 -5.16 17.85 -7.82
N ARG A 147 -4.97 17.48 -6.55
CA ARG A 147 -3.65 17.22 -5.99
C ARG A 147 -2.95 16.02 -6.63
N SER A 148 -3.68 14.95 -6.96
CA SER A 148 -3.08 13.76 -7.57
C SER A 148 -2.51 14.01 -8.97
N ARG A 149 -3.00 15.04 -9.67
CA ARG A 149 -2.50 15.45 -10.99
C ARG A 149 -1.29 16.39 -10.95
N GLN A 150 -0.95 16.93 -9.79
CA GLN A 150 0.07 17.96 -9.65
C GLN A 150 1.27 17.38 -8.88
N ARG A 151 2.47 17.50 -9.46
CA ARG A 151 3.72 17.07 -8.82
C ARG A 151 4.72 18.24 -8.84
N PRO A 152 5.19 18.75 -7.69
CA PRO A 152 4.71 18.46 -6.34
C PRO A 152 3.24 18.88 -6.18
N PRO A 153 2.48 18.29 -5.22
CA PRO A 153 1.09 18.68 -5.04
C PRO A 153 0.99 20.09 -4.43
N PRO A 154 0.06 20.93 -4.90
CA PRO A 154 -0.06 22.33 -4.49
C PRO A 154 -0.62 22.48 -3.09
N LEU A 155 -0.36 23.65 -2.49
CA LEU A 155 -1.12 24.13 -1.35
C LEU A 155 -2.56 24.40 -1.77
N CYS A 156 -3.54 23.87 -1.06
CA CYS A 156 -4.95 24.07 -1.38
C CYS A 156 -5.63 24.99 -0.36
N VAL A 157 -6.24 26.10 -0.81
CA VAL A 157 -7.09 26.98 0.02
C VAL A 157 -8.54 26.80 -0.38
N VAL A 158 -9.36 26.29 0.51
CA VAL A 158 -10.71 25.84 0.19
C VAL A 158 -11.73 26.63 0.98
N LYS A 159 -12.67 27.31 0.32
CA LYS A 159 -13.80 27.95 1.01
C LYS A 159 -14.86 26.91 1.26
N SER A 160 -14.87 26.38 2.47
CA SER A 160 -15.85 25.43 2.96
C SER A 160 -15.98 25.62 4.46
N ALA A 161 -17.14 26.08 4.92
CA ALA A 161 -17.44 26.18 6.33
C ALA A 161 -17.55 24.78 6.96
N ALA A 162 -18.05 23.80 6.20
CA ALA A 162 -18.06 22.40 6.62
C ALA A 162 -16.65 21.86 6.88
N LEU A 163 -15.69 22.05 5.97
CA LEU A 163 -14.31 21.61 6.20
C LEU A 163 -13.59 22.43 7.26
N ALA A 164 -13.85 23.74 7.36
CA ALA A 164 -13.27 24.56 8.41
C ALA A 164 -13.73 24.09 9.80
N ARG A 165 -15.02 23.71 9.94
CA ARG A 165 -15.54 23.09 11.18
C ARG A 165 -14.90 21.73 11.42
N LEU A 166 -14.79 20.88 10.40
CA LEU A 166 -14.14 19.57 10.50
C LEU A 166 -12.67 19.71 10.95
N GLY A 167 -11.86 20.53 10.30
CA GLY A 167 -10.46 20.76 10.68
C GLY A 167 -10.30 21.39 12.08
N GLY A 168 -11.33 22.08 12.56
CA GLY A 168 -11.37 22.58 13.94
C GLY A 168 -11.52 21.49 14.99
N ARG A 169 -12.04 20.31 14.61
CA ARG A 169 -12.38 19.21 15.53
C ARG A 169 -11.74 17.86 15.17
N LEU A 170 -11.03 17.76 14.05
CA LEU A 170 -10.30 16.56 13.62
C LEU A 170 -8.83 16.67 14.02
N PHE A 171 -8.32 15.65 14.70
CA PHE A 171 -6.94 15.58 15.22
C PHE A 171 -6.30 14.23 14.88
N SER A 172 -4.98 14.26 14.71
CA SER A 172 -4.15 13.05 14.69
C SER A 172 -3.93 12.59 16.14
N ALA A 173 -3.85 11.29 16.38
CA ALA A 173 -3.51 10.76 17.70
C ALA A 173 -2.05 11.06 18.12
N CYS A 174 -1.22 11.59 17.22
CA CYS A 174 0.06 12.19 17.60
C CYS A 174 -0.09 13.60 18.23
N ASP A 175 -1.27 14.20 18.17
CA ASP A 175 -1.54 15.60 18.54
C ASP A 175 -2.41 15.71 19.82
N LEU A 176 -2.27 14.74 20.75
CA LEU A 176 -3.13 14.57 21.94
C LEU A 176 -3.16 15.77 22.89
N SER A 177 -2.06 16.52 23.01
CA SER A 177 -2.01 17.71 23.87
C SER A 177 -3.10 18.72 23.51
N ARG A 178 -3.43 18.82 22.23
CA ARG A 178 -4.47 19.73 21.72
C ARG A 178 -5.88 19.17 21.90
N VAL A 179 -6.01 17.86 21.95
CA VAL A 179 -7.30 17.19 22.17
C VAL A 179 -7.87 17.61 23.52
N ASP A 180 -7.05 17.67 24.57
CA ASP A 180 -7.49 18.10 25.90
C ASP A 180 -8.04 19.53 25.92
N ASP A 181 -7.32 20.48 25.31
CA ASP A 181 -7.75 21.88 25.23
C ASP A 181 -9.06 22.01 24.47
N VAL A 182 -9.20 21.28 23.37
CA VAL A 182 -10.40 21.32 22.53
C VAL A 182 -11.57 20.65 23.24
N LEU A 183 -11.35 19.54 23.96
CA LEU A 183 -12.39 18.92 24.78
C LEU A 183 -12.88 19.84 25.89
N ARG A 184 -12.00 20.65 26.50
CA ARG A 184 -12.39 21.69 27.48
C ARG A 184 -13.24 22.77 26.83
N VAL A 185 -12.83 23.28 25.66
CA VAL A 185 -13.58 24.30 24.91
C VAL A 185 -14.92 23.76 24.40
N ALA A 186 -14.96 22.53 23.89
CA ALA A 186 -16.17 21.86 23.41
C ALA A 186 -17.16 21.67 24.56
N ALA A 187 -16.70 21.22 25.73
CA ALA A 187 -17.54 21.11 26.91
C ALA A 187 -18.13 22.47 27.34
N ALA A 188 -17.35 23.56 27.25
CA ALA A 188 -17.84 24.91 27.54
C ALA A 188 -18.85 25.42 26.50
N ARG A 189 -18.69 25.06 25.22
CA ARG A 189 -19.65 25.38 24.14
C ARG A 189 -20.95 24.60 24.28
N ARG A 190 -20.89 23.31 24.62
CA ARG A 190 -22.09 22.46 24.79
C ARG A 190 -23.02 23.03 25.86
N ARG A 191 -22.46 23.45 27.01
CA ARG A 191 -23.22 24.15 28.08
C ARG A 191 -23.89 25.45 27.64
N ARG A 192 -23.41 26.12 26.58
CA ARG A 192 -24.03 27.33 26.03
C ARG A 192 -25.14 27.02 25.02
N LEU A 193 -25.09 25.84 24.38
CA LEU A 193 -26.04 25.42 23.34
C LEU A 193 -27.33 24.80 23.93
N ASP A 194 -27.28 24.33 25.18
CA ASP A 194 -28.46 23.88 25.96
C ASP A 194 -29.55 24.97 26.12
N ALA A 195 -29.30 26.21 25.66
CA ALA A 195 -30.27 27.29 25.53
C ALA A 195 -31.16 27.22 24.27
N GLY A 196 -31.33 26.04 23.65
CA GLY A 196 -32.35 25.79 22.60
C GLY A 196 -31.86 25.72 21.15
N ARG A 197 -30.56 25.49 20.89
CA ARG A 197 -30.05 25.19 19.53
C ARG A 197 -29.51 23.77 19.46
N VAL A 198 -30.40 22.83 19.11
CA VAL A 198 -30.18 21.37 19.13
C VAL A 198 -29.22 20.84 18.05
N TYR A 199 -28.74 21.68 17.12
CA TYR A 199 -28.09 21.20 15.87
C TYR A 199 -26.57 21.45 15.73
N GLU A 200 -25.84 21.92 16.75
CA GLU A 200 -24.46 22.43 16.53
C GLU A 200 -23.31 21.73 17.27
N ALA A 201 -23.56 20.75 18.14
CA ALA A 201 -22.47 20.11 18.89
C ALA A 201 -21.93 18.86 18.15
N GLU A 202 -21.12 19.05 17.11
CA GLU A 202 -20.42 17.92 16.46
C GLU A 202 -19.28 17.37 17.36
N PRO A 203 -19.01 16.03 17.36
CA PRO A 203 -17.98 15.43 18.20
C PRO A 203 -16.57 15.86 17.81
N VAL A 204 -15.66 15.87 18.79
CA VAL A 204 -14.21 15.85 18.52
C VAL A 204 -13.85 14.51 17.88
N VAL A 205 -13.00 14.52 16.87
CA VAL A 205 -12.58 13.32 16.13
C VAL A 205 -11.08 13.14 16.27
N VAL A 206 -10.64 11.99 16.75
CA VAL A 206 -9.22 11.63 16.83
C VAL A 206 -8.97 10.43 15.93
N ALA A 207 -8.10 10.60 14.93
CA ALA A 207 -7.76 9.56 13.99
C ALA A 207 -6.39 8.94 14.31
N ALA A 208 -6.32 7.61 14.34
CA ALA A 208 -5.13 6.84 14.69
C ALA A 208 -4.76 5.83 13.59
N VAL A 209 -3.50 5.41 13.55
CA VAL A 209 -2.96 4.35 12.69
C VAL A 209 -2.56 3.15 13.54
N GLY A 210 -3.12 1.99 13.21
CA GLY A 210 -2.83 0.78 13.97
C GLY A 210 -3.45 0.80 15.38
N VAL A 211 -3.32 -0.33 16.05
CA VAL A 211 -4.01 -0.58 17.33
C VAL A 211 -3.32 0.11 18.50
N ASP A 212 -2.00 0.26 18.45
CA ASP A 212 -1.22 0.87 19.52
C ASP A 212 -1.52 2.37 19.64
N GLU A 213 -1.48 3.09 18.52
CA GLU A 213 -1.84 4.51 18.51
C GLU A 213 -3.30 4.69 18.94
N TYR A 214 -4.22 3.86 18.44
CA TYR A 214 -5.63 3.87 18.81
C TYR A 214 -5.85 3.70 20.33
N ARG A 215 -5.15 2.76 20.96
CA ARG A 215 -5.18 2.54 22.42
C ARG A 215 -4.51 3.65 23.20
N SER A 216 -3.46 4.27 22.66
CA SER A 216 -2.75 5.38 23.33
C SER A 216 -3.64 6.60 23.59
N VAL A 217 -4.75 6.74 22.86
CA VAL A 217 -5.71 7.85 23.02
C VAL A 217 -6.61 7.69 24.26
N ILE A 218 -6.79 6.45 24.75
CA ILE A 218 -7.73 6.13 25.84
C ILE A 218 -7.57 7.05 27.07
N PRO A 219 -6.36 7.26 27.63
CA PRO A 219 -6.17 8.08 28.83
C PRO A 219 -6.58 9.56 28.65
N THR A 220 -6.60 10.07 27.42
CA THR A 220 -6.98 11.44 27.09
C THR A 220 -8.47 11.54 26.72
N ALA A 221 -8.97 10.56 25.97
CA ALA A 221 -10.34 10.58 25.45
C ALA A 221 -11.39 10.17 26.48
N VAL A 222 -11.07 9.23 27.38
CA VAL A 222 -12.01 8.61 28.32
C VAL A 222 -11.82 9.14 29.73
N ARG A 223 -12.92 9.48 30.40
CA ARG A 223 -12.92 9.94 31.79
C ARG A 223 -13.57 8.90 32.72
N PRO A 224 -13.22 8.92 34.02
CA PRO A 224 -13.97 8.16 35.02
C PRO A 224 -15.46 8.53 35.00
N GLY A 225 -16.32 7.52 34.91
CA GLY A 225 -17.77 7.60 34.78
C GLY A 225 -18.32 7.65 33.35
N ASP A 226 -17.48 7.82 32.32
CA ASP A 226 -17.95 7.92 30.93
C ASP A 226 -18.66 6.64 30.48
N ALA A 227 -19.72 6.79 29.69
CA ALA A 227 -20.28 5.70 28.89
C ALA A 227 -19.48 5.55 27.60
N THR A 228 -18.90 4.37 27.37
CA THR A 228 -18.01 4.10 26.22
C THR A 228 -18.57 3.00 25.32
N LEU A 229 -18.47 3.22 24.01
CA LEU A 229 -18.87 2.26 22.97
C LEU A 229 -17.67 1.99 22.07
N GLU A 230 -17.32 0.73 21.84
CA GLU A 230 -16.36 0.33 20.81
C GLU A 230 -17.05 -0.41 19.66
N LEU A 231 -16.79 0.01 18.43
CA LEU A 231 -17.28 -0.60 17.19
C LEU A 231 -16.13 -1.33 16.50
N GLY A 232 -16.35 -2.60 16.14
CA GLY A 232 -15.29 -3.50 15.69
C GLY A 232 -14.41 -3.96 16.86
N CYS A 233 -15.03 -4.42 17.95
CA CYS A 233 -14.32 -4.75 19.17
C CYS A 233 -13.40 -5.96 19.05
N HIS A 234 -13.55 -6.79 18.00
CA HIS A 234 -12.82 -8.03 17.83
C HIS A 234 -12.89 -8.89 19.11
N PHE A 235 -11.78 -9.43 19.59
CA PHE A 235 -11.69 -10.18 20.85
C PHE A 235 -11.82 -9.34 22.14
N GLY A 236 -12.11 -8.04 22.04
CA GLY A 236 -12.50 -7.22 23.20
C GLY A 236 -11.36 -6.66 24.06
N THR A 237 -10.09 -6.82 23.66
CA THR A 237 -8.94 -6.30 24.43
C THR A 237 -8.97 -4.78 24.58
N SER A 238 -9.26 -4.05 23.51
CA SER A 238 -9.40 -2.59 23.56
C SER A 238 -10.62 -2.19 24.40
N THR A 239 -11.73 -2.92 24.28
CA THR A 239 -12.97 -2.69 25.05
C THR A 239 -12.72 -2.86 26.54
N ALA A 240 -11.94 -3.85 26.94
CA ALA A 240 -11.56 -4.05 28.34
C ALA A 240 -10.72 -2.88 28.89
N LEU A 241 -9.82 -2.31 28.09
CA LEU A 241 -9.08 -1.10 28.47
C LEU A 241 -10.00 0.11 28.61
N LEU A 242 -10.99 0.26 27.72
CA LEU A 242 -12.02 1.31 27.81
C LEU A 242 -12.89 1.14 29.07
N ALA A 243 -13.32 -0.09 29.38
CA ALA A 243 -14.09 -0.40 30.58
C ALA A 243 -13.29 -0.06 31.86
N ALA A 244 -12.00 -0.42 31.90
CA ALA A 244 -11.14 -0.12 33.02
C ALA A 244 -10.88 1.39 33.19
N ALA A 245 -10.65 2.12 32.09
CA ALA A 245 -10.41 3.57 32.12
C ALA A 245 -11.67 4.37 32.48
N SER A 246 -12.83 3.94 31.98
CA SER A 246 -14.10 4.62 32.25
C SER A 246 -14.65 4.29 33.62
N GLY A 247 -14.67 3.03 34.05
CA GLY A 247 -15.44 2.61 35.24
C GLY A 247 -16.94 2.90 35.15
N GLY A 248 -17.43 3.29 33.96
CA GLY A 248 -18.83 3.55 33.63
C GLY A 248 -19.42 2.41 32.79
N ALA A 249 -20.47 2.72 32.03
CA ALA A 249 -21.01 1.75 31.06
C ALA A 249 -20.01 1.55 29.91
N CYS A 250 -19.70 0.30 29.55
CA CYS A 250 -18.81 -0.01 28.44
C CYS A 250 -19.39 -1.15 27.61
N LEU A 251 -19.49 -0.95 26.30
CA LEU A 251 -20.03 -1.92 25.34
C LEU A 251 -19.10 -2.10 24.15
N GLY A 252 -18.72 -3.34 23.85
CA GLY A 252 -18.06 -3.72 22.59
C GLY A 252 -19.07 -4.28 21.58
N VAL A 253 -18.99 -3.83 20.32
CA VAL A 253 -19.84 -4.31 19.23
C VAL A 253 -18.99 -4.84 18.09
N ASP A 254 -19.35 -6.00 17.56
CA ASP A 254 -18.75 -6.56 16.36
C ASP A 254 -19.83 -7.23 15.49
N VAL A 255 -19.61 -7.28 14.18
CA VAL A 255 -20.53 -7.98 13.24
C VAL A 255 -20.39 -9.50 13.35
N GLY A 256 -19.22 -10.00 13.76
CA GLY A 256 -18.93 -11.42 13.90
C GLY A 256 -19.52 -12.01 15.18
N ALA A 257 -20.55 -12.86 15.05
CA ALA A 257 -21.17 -13.52 16.21
C ALA A 257 -20.18 -14.42 16.99
N SER A 258 -19.29 -15.13 16.28
CA SER A 258 -18.22 -15.94 16.88
C SER A 258 -17.19 -15.08 17.62
N ILE A 259 -16.83 -13.93 17.04
CA ILE A 259 -15.90 -12.96 17.62
C ILE A 259 -16.46 -12.42 18.94
N VAL A 260 -17.74 -12.00 18.96
CA VAL A 260 -18.41 -11.54 20.17
C VAL A 260 -18.48 -12.62 21.24
N ALA A 261 -18.72 -13.88 20.86
CA ALA A 261 -18.71 -14.99 21.81
C ALA A 261 -17.34 -15.16 22.46
N ALA A 262 -16.26 -15.12 21.68
CA ALA A 262 -14.89 -15.18 22.17
C ALA A 262 -14.54 -13.98 23.08
N ALA A 263 -14.97 -12.76 22.72
CA ALA A 263 -14.76 -11.57 23.54
C ALA A 263 -15.43 -11.68 24.91
N ARG A 264 -16.66 -12.22 24.98
CA ARG A 264 -17.38 -12.47 26.25
C ARG A 264 -16.68 -13.50 27.12
N GLU A 265 -16.12 -14.55 26.50
CA GLU A 265 -15.34 -15.55 27.22
C GLU A 265 -14.06 -14.94 27.80
N GLN A 266 -13.34 -14.14 27.01
CA GLN A 266 -12.08 -13.53 27.42
C GLN A 266 -12.26 -12.39 28.45
N HIS A 267 -13.34 -11.63 28.34
CA HIS A 267 -13.60 -10.45 29.17
C HIS A 267 -15.03 -10.49 29.77
N PRO A 268 -15.34 -11.45 30.66
CA PRO A 268 -16.71 -11.71 31.14
C PRO A 268 -17.33 -10.58 31.97
N HIS A 269 -16.54 -9.56 32.31
CA HIS A 269 -16.96 -8.38 33.07
C HIS A 269 -17.33 -7.19 32.18
N VAL A 270 -17.21 -7.32 30.85
CA VAL A 270 -17.52 -6.28 29.85
C VAL A 270 -18.72 -6.72 29.01
N ASP A 271 -19.63 -5.80 28.67
CA ASP A 271 -20.76 -6.12 27.78
C ASP A 271 -20.26 -6.17 26.33
N PHE A 272 -20.66 -7.20 25.59
CA PHE A 272 -20.39 -7.32 24.16
C PHE A 272 -21.65 -7.72 23.42
N ARG A 273 -21.87 -7.19 22.22
CA ARG A 273 -23.06 -7.49 21.40
C ARG A 273 -22.71 -7.63 19.93
N VAL A 274 -23.50 -8.45 19.24
CA VAL A 274 -23.44 -8.53 17.78
C VAL A 274 -24.17 -7.33 17.21
N GLY A 275 -23.53 -6.59 16.31
CA GLY A 275 -24.11 -5.42 15.69
C GLY A 275 -23.23 -4.83 14.60
N ASP A 276 -23.83 -4.02 13.74
CA ASP A 276 -23.16 -3.34 12.64
C ASP A 276 -22.88 -1.87 13.01
N ALA A 277 -21.64 -1.43 12.78
CA ALA A 277 -21.21 -0.05 12.97
C ALA A 277 -22.03 0.95 12.13
N TRP A 278 -22.56 0.53 10.98
CA TRP A 278 -23.39 1.34 10.10
C TRP A 278 -24.87 1.39 10.51
N ALA A 279 -25.32 0.46 11.35
CA ALA A 279 -26.69 0.41 11.87
C ALA A 279 -26.89 1.37 13.06
N THR A 280 -26.62 2.66 12.85
CA THR A 280 -26.52 3.67 13.94
C THR A 280 -27.80 3.83 14.77
N ALA A 281 -28.99 3.60 14.20
CA ALA A 281 -30.24 3.58 14.96
C ALA A 281 -30.30 2.40 15.95
N GLY A 282 -29.75 1.24 15.58
CA GLY A 282 -29.60 0.10 16.47
C GLY A 282 -28.61 0.40 17.60
N LEU A 283 -27.48 1.04 17.28
CA LEU A 283 -26.49 1.47 18.27
C LEU A 283 -27.07 2.50 19.26
N ALA A 284 -27.92 3.41 18.81
CA ALA A 284 -28.61 4.37 19.66
C ALA A 284 -29.57 3.68 20.64
N ALA A 285 -30.26 2.62 20.21
CA ALA A 285 -31.14 1.82 21.07
C ALA A 285 -30.39 1.03 22.15
N LEU A 286 -29.08 0.84 21.99
CA LEU A 286 -28.20 0.20 22.98
C LEU A 286 -27.63 1.20 24.00
N ALA A 287 -27.83 2.50 23.80
CA ALA A 287 -27.26 3.53 24.66
C ALA A 287 -27.82 3.47 26.08
N PRO A 288 -26.99 3.74 27.12
CA PRO A 288 -27.51 3.96 28.45
C PRO A 288 -28.37 5.24 28.48
N PRO A 289 -29.17 5.48 29.55
CA PRO A 289 -30.08 6.64 29.60
C PRO A 289 -29.43 8.00 29.36
N ALA A 290 -28.12 8.14 29.64
CA ALA A 290 -27.35 9.35 29.42
C ALA A 290 -26.71 9.48 28.02
N GLY A 291 -26.83 8.46 27.16
CA GLY A 291 -26.14 8.40 25.87
C GLY A 291 -24.70 7.87 25.99
N TRP A 292 -23.95 7.94 24.89
CA TRP A 292 -22.54 7.56 24.84
C TRP A 292 -21.64 8.80 24.95
N ASP A 293 -20.68 8.81 25.86
CA ASP A 293 -19.72 9.92 26.02
C ASP A 293 -18.57 9.82 25.02
N ALA A 294 -18.03 8.61 24.82
CA ALA A 294 -16.92 8.35 23.91
C ALA A 294 -17.21 7.13 23.03
N VAL A 295 -16.97 7.28 21.73
CA VAL A 295 -17.10 6.20 20.75
C VAL A 295 -15.74 5.90 20.14
N PHE A 296 -15.37 4.63 20.12
CA PHE A 296 -14.13 4.09 19.62
C PHE A 296 -14.46 3.21 18.40
N VAL A 297 -13.76 3.39 17.28
CA VAL A 297 -14.09 2.75 15.99
C VAL A 297 -12.86 2.09 15.39
N ASP A 298 -12.89 0.76 15.32
CA ASP A 298 -11.91 -0.08 14.65
C ASP A 298 -12.59 -1.05 13.69
N VAL A 299 -13.08 -0.52 12.56
CA VAL A 299 -13.75 -1.32 11.53
C VAL A 299 -12.83 -1.49 10.32
N GLY A 300 -12.72 -2.72 9.82
CA GLY A 300 -11.97 -3.04 8.60
C GLY A 300 -12.47 -2.25 7.38
N GLY A 301 -11.59 -2.07 6.38
CA GLY A 301 -11.92 -1.37 5.13
C GLY A 301 -11.74 0.16 5.16
N LEU A 302 -11.71 0.80 6.33
CA LEU A 302 -11.61 2.26 6.47
C LEU A 302 -10.24 2.88 6.13
N SER A 303 -9.28 2.06 5.71
CA SER A 303 -7.94 2.49 5.27
C SER A 303 -7.67 2.21 3.78
N SER A 304 -8.72 1.89 3.00
CA SER A 304 -8.64 1.75 1.55
C SER A 304 -8.40 3.11 0.84
N VAL A 305 -8.27 3.08 -0.49
CA VAL A 305 -8.14 4.28 -1.34
C VAL A 305 -9.29 5.28 -1.15
N ASP A 306 -10.51 4.78 -0.88
CA ASP A 306 -11.71 5.58 -0.61
C ASP A 306 -12.01 5.74 0.89
N GLY A 307 -11.21 5.13 1.76
CA GLY A 307 -11.47 4.99 3.19
C GLY A 307 -11.67 6.30 3.96
N THR A 308 -11.21 7.45 3.45
CA THR A 308 -11.51 8.76 4.09
C THR A 308 -12.97 9.15 3.97
N LEU A 309 -13.60 8.93 2.80
CA LEU A 309 -14.99 9.35 2.59
C LEU A 309 -15.91 8.45 3.42
N GLU A 310 -15.63 7.14 3.44
CA GLU A 310 -16.33 6.17 4.28
C GLU A 310 -16.16 6.48 5.77
N ALA A 311 -14.92 6.70 6.24
CA ALA A 311 -14.65 7.03 7.64
C ALA A 311 -15.35 8.33 8.07
N LEU A 312 -15.35 9.37 7.23
CA LEU A 312 -16.07 10.62 7.52
C LEU A 312 -17.59 10.44 7.49
N GLY A 313 -18.11 9.62 6.57
CA GLY A 313 -19.52 9.26 6.51
C GLY A 313 -19.98 8.57 7.79
N LEU A 314 -19.21 7.57 8.25
CA LEU A 314 -19.45 6.85 9.48
C LEU A 314 -19.38 7.78 10.71
N VAL A 315 -18.30 8.57 10.84
CA VAL A 315 -18.15 9.55 11.94
C VAL A 315 -19.32 10.53 12.00
N ARG A 316 -19.82 10.99 10.84
CA ARG A 316 -20.98 11.89 10.79
C ARG A 316 -22.26 11.17 11.21
N ALA A 317 -22.47 9.93 10.75
CA ALA A 317 -23.64 9.13 11.13
C ALA A 317 -23.66 8.84 12.63
N LEU A 318 -22.51 8.46 13.20
CA LEU A 318 -22.33 8.24 14.64
C LEU A 318 -22.53 9.52 15.44
N GLY A 319 -21.95 10.63 14.99
CA GLY A 319 -22.12 11.94 15.61
C GLY A 319 -23.58 12.37 15.68
N ALA A 320 -24.35 12.14 14.61
CA ALA A 320 -25.75 12.51 14.56
C ALA A 320 -26.66 11.56 15.37
N ALA A 321 -26.36 10.26 15.39
CA ALA A 321 -27.21 9.27 16.05
C ALA A 321 -26.93 9.11 17.54
N LEU A 322 -25.66 9.24 17.95
CA LEU A 322 -25.21 8.94 19.31
C LEU A 322 -24.83 10.19 20.11
N ASP A 323 -24.62 11.32 19.44
CA ASP A 323 -24.20 12.61 20.02
C ASP A 323 -23.03 12.49 21.02
N PRO A 324 -21.93 11.77 20.70
CA PRO A 324 -20.84 11.59 21.63
C PRO A 324 -20.01 12.87 21.79
N ARG A 325 -19.28 12.98 22.91
CA ARG A 325 -18.31 14.08 23.07
C ARG A 325 -17.11 13.89 22.14
N ILE A 326 -16.67 12.64 21.96
CA ILE A 326 -15.49 12.29 21.19
C ILE A 326 -15.70 10.99 20.41
N VAL A 327 -15.16 10.95 19.19
CA VAL A 327 -15.02 9.75 18.37
C VAL A 327 -13.52 9.51 18.11
N VAL A 328 -13.02 8.36 18.53
CA VAL A 328 -11.66 7.89 18.22
C VAL A 328 -11.77 6.81 17.14
N ILE A 329 -11.02 6.92 16.06
CA ILE A 329 -11.18 6.06 14.87
C ILE A 329 -9.85 5.61 14.31
N LYS A 330 -9.68 4.29 14.12
CA LYS A 330 -8.52 3.69 13.47
C LYS A 330 -8.66 3.79 11.95
N SER A 331 -8.04 4.81 11.36
CA SER A 331 -8.04 5.00 9.90
C SER A 331 -6.81 5.77 9.45
N LYS A 332 -5.94 5.12 8.67
CA LYS A 332 -4.74 5.74 8.08
C LYS A 332 -5.10 6.95 7.23
N CYS A 333 -6.17 6.82 6.44
CA CYS A 333 -6.59 7.86 5.52
C CYS A 333 -7.17 9.09 6.24
N LEU A 334 -7.91 8.88 7.35
CA LEU A 334 -8.43 9.98 8.16
C LEU A 334 -7.35 10.62 9.04
N ARG A 335 -6.37 9.85 9.53
CA ARG A 335 -5.17 10.38 10.19
C ARG A 335 -4.38 11.29 9.26
N ASN A 336 -4.13 10.86 8.03
CA ASN A 336 -3.45 11.70 7.02
C ASN A 336 -4.25 12.98 6.70
N LEU A 337 -5.58 12.90 6.70
CA LEU A 337 -6.41 14.10 6.56
C LEU A 337 -6.26 15.03 7.77
N ALA A 338 -6.23 14.51 8.99
CA ALA A 338 -6.05 15.31 10.20
C ALA A 338 -4.73 16.10 10.21
N GLU A 339 -3.67 15.52 9.64
CA GLU A 339 -2.35 16.15 9.53
C GLU A 339 -2.28 17.20 8.42
N THR A 340 -3.15 17.09 7.41
CA THR A 340 -3.12 17.99 6.24
C THR A 340 -4.21 19.06 6.27
N LEU A 341 -5.33 18.83 6.95
CA LEU A 341 -6.47 19.74 7.00
C LEU A 341 -6.29 20.79 8.10
N VAL A 342 -6.03 22.04 7.71
CA VAL A 342 -5.83 23.16 8.61
C VAL A 342 -7.01 24.14 8.51
N PRO A 343 -7.79 24.36 9.58
CA PRO A 343 -8.79 25.42 9.55
C PRO A 343 -8.12 26.80 9.50
N SER A 344 -8.69 27.72 8.73
CA SER A 344 -8.17 29.09 8.52
C SER A 344 -7.90 29.83 9.84
N SER A 345 -8.68 29.57 10.89
CA SER A 345 -8.53 30.18 12.21
C SER A 345 -7.19 29.85 12.89
N ARG A 346 -6.48 28.81 12.43
CA ARG A 346 -5.16 28.42 12.92
C ARG A 346 -4.01 29.03 12.10
N VAL A 347 -4.32 29.77 11.03
CA VAL A 347 -3.31 30.45 10.20
C VAL A 347 -3.29 31.91 10.61
N SER A 348 -2.32 32.32 11.43
CA SER A 348 -2.22 33.67 12.00
C SER A 348 -1.13 34.53 11.36
N GLU A 349 -0.08 33.94 10.81
CA GLU A 349 1.08 34.67 10.27
C GLU A 349 1.31 34.36 8.78
N PRO A 350 1.94 35.27 8.02
CA PRO A 350 2.33 35.01 6.64
C PRO A 350 3.30 33.84 6.59
N LEU A 351 3.10 32.89 5.68
CA LEU A 351 4.03 31.76 5.49
C LEU A 351 5.33 32.18 4.76
N ARG A 352 5.54 33.48 4.54
CA ARG A 352 6.61 34.05 3.72
C ARG A 352 7.99 33.85 4.36
N GLY A 353 8.93 33.30 3.59
CA GLY A 353 10.36 33.28 3.94
C GLY A 353 10.81 32.11 4.83
N LEU A 354 9.91 31.20 5.19
CA LEU A 354 10.25 29.86 5.66
C LEU A 354 10.16 28.97 4.43
N GLY A 355 11.28 28.48 3.88
CA GLY A 355 11.20 27.48 2.80
C GLY A 355 10.45 26.27 3.32
N LEU A 356 9.14 26.18 3.03
CA LEU A 356 8.13 25.16 3.40
C LEU A 356 8.32 24.46 4.77
N GLY A 357 8.99 25.11 5.72
CA GLY A 357 9.36 24.57 7.01
C GLY A 357 8.45 25.18 8.07
N CYS A 358 7.48 24.37 8.51
CA CYS A 358 6.63 24.48 9.70
C CYS A 358 6.47 25.88 10.36
N PRO A 359 5.25 26.42 10.51
CA PRO A 359 5.03 27.44 11.54
C PRO A 359 5.20 26.78 12.92
N ILE A 360 6.14 27.30 13.71
CA ILE A 360 6.12 27.13 15.17
C ILE A 360 4.82 27.80 15.64
N ILE A 361 3.77 27.01 15.79
CA ILE A 361 2.59 27.38 16.55
C ILE A 361 3.04 27.46 18.01
N ASP A 362 2.80 28.60 18.65
CA ASP A 362 3.15 29.00 20.02
C ASP A 362 3.22 27.81 21.01
N MET A 363 4.42 27.25 21.19
CA MET A 363 4.70 26.27 22.23
C MET A 363 5.46 26.98 23.35
N GLY A 364 4.73 27.36 24.40
CA GLY A 364 5.26 27.87 25.66
C GLY A 364 6.04 26.83 26.49
N VAL A 365 6.80 25.94 25.85
CA VAL A 365 7.64 24.93 26.52
C VAL A 365 9.11 25.22 26.22
N SER A 366 9.89 25.44 27.28
CA SER A 366 11.31 25.75 27.24
C SER A 366 12.12 24.74 26.41
N VAL A 367 12.66 25.22 25.29
CA VAL A 367 13.48 24.52 24.28
C VAL A 367 14.68 23.75 24.86
N ARG A 368 15.10 24.04 26.11
CA ARG A 368 16.27 23.39 26.73
C ARG A 368 16.04 21.96 27.22
N ALA A 369 14.81 21.57 27.55
CA ALA A 369 14.55 20.22 28.09
C ALA A 369 14.36 19.17 26.98
N ALA A 370 13.72 19.54 25.86
CA ALA A 370 13.53 18.65 24.72
C ALA A 370 14.84 18.37 23.96
N ALA A 371 15.74 19.35 23.88
CA ALA A 371 17.04 19.19 23.21
C ALA A 371 17.97 18.17 23.89
N LEU A 372 17.80 17.90 25.19
CA LEU A 372 18.58 16.88 25.90
C LEU A 372 18.00 15.47 25.79
N LEU A 373 16.68 15.32 25.65
CA LEU A 373 16.03 14.02 25.48
C LEU A 373 16.10 13.50 24.03
N VAL A 374 16.01 14.40 23.05
CA VAL A 374 16.13 14.05 21.61
C VAL A 374 17.57 13.67 21.23
N ALA A 375 18.57 14.14 21.97
CA ALA A 375 19.98 13.81 21.73
C ALA A 375 20.39 12.40 22.20
N ALA A 376 19.52 11.67 22.91
CA ALA A 376 19.83 10.35 23.48
C ALA A 376 19.09 9.18 22.81
N MET A 377 18.18 9.44 21.87
CA MET A 377 17.57 8.39 21.06
C MET A 377 18.30 8.32 19.73
N PRO A 378 18.99 7.21 19.40
CA PRO A 378 19.51 7.01 18.05
C PRO A 378 18.30 6.88 17.12
N THR A 379 17.88 7.99 16.50
CA THR A 379 17.04 7.90 15.31
C THR A 379 17.88 7.19 14.27
N THR A 380 17.52 5.95 13.94
CA THR A 380 18.07 5.22 12.80
C THR A 380 17.60 5.92 11.53
N THR A 381 18.26 7.03 11.18
CA THR A 381 18.17 7.59 9.83
C THR A 381 18.81 6.60 8.89
N ALA A 382 18.00 5.71 8.33
CA ALA A 382 18.38 4.96 7.14
C ALA A 382 18.85 5.97 6.08
N ILE A 383 20.02 5.73 5.49
CA ILE A 383 20.47 6.52 4.34
C ILE A 383 19.59 6.04 3.18
N THR A 384 18.57 6.82 2.82
CA THR A 384 17.79 6.57 1.61
C THR A 384 18.71 6.74 0.41
N ALA A 385 18.87 5.68 -0.38
CA ALA A 385 19.63 5.75 -1.63
C ALA A 385 18.73 6.27 -2.76
N ASP A 386 19.32 6.95 -3.72
CA ASP A 386 18.69 7.17 -5.02
C ASP A 386 18.48 5.82 -5.73
N ALA A 387 17.48 5.76 -6.62
CA ALA A 387 17.25 4.58 -7.44
C ALA A 387 18.51 4.28 -8.27
N THR A 388 19.03 3.06 -8.14
CA THR A 388 20.18 2.60 -8.91
C THR A 388 19.70 1.76 -10.08
N VAL A 389 19.89 2.24 -11.30
CA VAL A 389 19.52 1.53 -12.53
C VAL A 389 20.55 0.45 -12.83
N PHE A 390 20.10 -0.79 -13.05
CA PHE A 390 20.97 -1.94 -13.33
C PHE A 390 20.88 -2.46 -14.77
N GLY A 391 19.89 -2.01 -15.54
CA GLY A 391 19.63 -2.49 -16.90
C GLY A 391 19.50 -1.37 -17.92
N LYS A 392 19.47 -1.74 -19.21
CA LYS A 392 19.41 -0.80 -20.34
C LYS A 392 18.00 -0.48 -20.83
N TYR A 393 16.99 -1.18 -20.33
CA TYR A 393 15.62 -1.05 -20.81
C TYR A 393 14.82 -0.03 -19.99
N PHE A 394 13.88 0.64 -20.65
CA PHE A 394 12.94 1.57 -20.07
C PHE A 394 11.55 1.38 -20.68
N SER A 395 10.51 1.63 -19.90
CA SER A 395 9.14 1.78 -20.39
C SER A 395 8.88 3.23 -20.80
N LEU A 396 7.77 3.49 -21.49
CA LEU A 396 7.31 4.85 -21.78
C LEU A 396 6.12 5.17 -20.89
N ASP A 397 6.15 6.30 -20.19
CA ASP A 397 5.00 6.77 -19.42
C ASP A 397 3.89 7.31 -20.33
N ALA A 398 2.78 7.77 -19.75
CA ALA A 398 1.65 8.33 -20.50
C ALA A 398 2.01 9.58 -21.33
N SER A 399 3.14 10.25 -21.04
CA SER A 399 3.66 11.38 -21.81
C SER A 399 4.64 10.95 -22.92
N GLY A 400 5.00 9.66 -22.99
CA GLY A 400 6.01 9.13 -23.89
C GLY A 400 7.45 9.32 -23.39
N ALA A 401 7.62 9.74 -22.14
CA ALA A 401 8.93 9.89 -21.51
C ALA A 401 9.46 8.54 -21.01
N PRO A 402 10.78 8.29 -21.12
CA PRO A 402 11.38 7.05 -20.68
C PRO A 402 11.35 6.93 -19.14
N SER A 403 11.02 5.74 -18.64
CA SER A 403 11.07 5.37 -17.23
C SER A 403 11.89 4.10 -17.03
N THR A 404 12.90 4.17 -16.16
CA THR A 404 13.81 3.05 -15.84
C THR A 404 13.50 2.41 -14.50
N ILE A 405 12.39 2.79 -13.87
CA ILE A 405 12.07 2.40 -12.49
C ILE A 405 12.01 0.87 -12.34
N ASP A 406 11.44 0.19 -13.33
CA ASP A 406 11.33 -1.28 -13.39
C ASP A 406 12.68 -1.99 -13.56
N GLN A 407 13.76 -1.28 -13.88
CA GLN A 407 15.12 -1.83 -13.89
C GLN A 407 16.06 -1.06 -12.98
N SER A 408 15.52 -0.71 -11.82
CA SER A 408 16.29 -0.10 -10.76
C SER A 408 16.10 -0.85 -9.45
N TYR A 409 16.94 -0.55 -8.48
CA TYR A 409 16.72 -0.93 -7.10
C TYR A 409 17.02 0.22 -6.16
N TYR A 410 16.43 0.18 -4.98
CA TYR A 410 16.80 1.01 -3.85
C TYR A 410 17.54 0.14 -2.83
N LEU A 411 18.76 0.54 -2.48
CA LEU A 411 19.57 -0.15 -1.47
C LEU A 411 19.60 0.66 -0.17
N PHE A 412 19.14 0.04 0.91
CA PHE A 412 19.15 0.59 2.25
C PHE A 412 20.24 -0.14 3.06
N LEU A 413 21.14 0.62 3.64
CA LEU A 413 22.26 0.10 4.42
C LEU A 413 22.08 0.43 5.91
N PRO A 414 22.44 -0.50 6.82
CA PRO A 414 22.47 -0.20 8.25
C PRO A 414 23.42 0.97 8.55
N THR A 415 23.06 1.80 9.53
CA THR A 415 23.91 2.92 9.98
C THR A 415 25.06 2.47 10.87
N VAL A 416 24.92 1.31 11.50
CA VAL A 416 25.93 0.72 12.38
C VAL A 416 26.74 -0.29 11.58
N PRO A 417 28.08 -0.20 11.57
CA PRO A 417 28.96 -1.19 10.96
C PRO A 417 28.64 -2.62 11.45
N PRO A 418 28.96 -3.67 10.66
CA PRO A 418 28.79 -5.05 11.08
C PRO A 418 29.47 -5.30 12.44
N ALA A 419 28.76 -5.95 13.36
CA ALA A 419 29.18 -6.11 14.75
C ALA A 419 30.43 -7.01 14.91
N ASP A 420 30.72 -7.84 13.92
CA ASP A 420 31.89 -8.72 13.85
C ASP A 420 33.15 -8.01 13.33
N GLY A 421 33.08 -6.71 13.02
CA GLY A 421 34.15 -6.00 12.33
C GLY A 421 34.33 -6.45 10.88
N GLY A 422 33.39 -7.22 10.34
CA GLY A 422 33.32 -7.61 8.95
C GLY A 422 33.10 -6.39 8.05
N ALA A 423 33.63 -6.46 6.83
CA ALA A 423 33.51 -5.37 5.86
C ALA A 423 32.13 -5.33 5.16
N ALA A 424 31.29 -6.36 5.32
CA ALA A 424 30.09 -6.53 4.50
C ALA A 424 28.84 -6.97 5.30
N TYR A 425 27.68 -6.42 4.93
CA TYR A 425 26.37 -6.71 5.50
C TYR A 425 25.70 -7.89 4.77
N PRO A 426 25.01 -8.81 5.49
CA PRO A 426 24.03 -9.65 4.83
C PRO A 426 22.94 -8.77 4.21
N VAL A 427 22.30 -9.26 3.15
CA VAL A 427 21.29 -8.48 2.41
C VAL A 427 20.02 -9.29 2.21
N VAL A 428 18.87 -8.63 2.32
CA VAL A 428 17.57 -9.17 1.88
C VAL A 428 17.14 -8.45 0.61
N LEU A 429 16.90 -9.21 -0.46
CA LEU A 429 16.37 -8.73 -1.73
C LEU A 429 14.86 -8.89 -1.72
N SER A 430 14.13 -7.79 -1.90
CA SER A 430 12.67 -7.79 -1.98
C SER A 430 12.20 -7.60 -3.41
N TYR A 431 11.43 -8.56 -3.90
CA TYR A 431 10.72 -8.46 -5.18
C TYR A 431 9.23 -8.22 -4.89
N HIS A 432 8.74 -7.05 -5.31
CA HIS A 432 7.38 -6.62 -5.02
C HIS A 432 6.33 -7.51 -5.71
N PRO A 433 5.14 -7.64 -5.12
CA PRO A 433 4.03 -8.31 -5.77
C PRO A 433 3.64 -7.59 -7.05
N GLY A 434 3.05 -8.36 -7.95
CA GLY A 434 2.39 -7.82 -9.12
C GLY A 434 3.15 -7.97 -10.42
N GLY A 435 4.17 -8.82 -10.55
CA GLY A 435 4.95 -9.00 -11.80
C GLY A 435 4.22 -9.11 -13.13
N PHE A 436 2.90 -9.27 -13.14
CA PHE A 436 2.03 -9.13 -14.31
C PHE A 436 1.48 -7.71 -14.55
N THR A 437 1.35 -6.88 -13.53
CA THR A 437 0.71 -5.54 -13.51
C THR A 437 1.48 -4.44 -12.76
N GLY A 438 2.57 -4.73 -12.04
CA GLY A 438 3.35 -3.79 -11.22
C GLY A 438 4.62 -4.42 -10.63
N GLY A 439 5.75 -3.73 -10.74
CA GLY A 439 7.08 -4.28 -10.40
C GLY A 439 8.10 -3.20 -10.09
N ALA A 440 7.64 -1.98 -9.86
CA ALA A 440 8.48 -0.86 -9.47
C ALA A 440 9.00 -1.09 -8.04
N PRO A 441 10.30 -0.86 -7.78
CA PRO A 441 10.84 -0.91 -6.44
C PRO A 441 10.32 0.27 -5.60
N SER A 442 10.15 0.04 -4.30
CA SER A 442 9.86 1.10 -3.33
C SER A 442 11.13 1.85 -2.96
N GLY A 443 11.11 3.17 -3.12
CA GLY A 443 12.11 4.09 -2.56
C GLY A 443 11.91 4.36 -1.06
N ASP A 444 10.74 3.99 -0.53
CA ASP A 444 10.44 4.11 0.88
C ASP A 444 10.80 2.79 1.58
N CYS A 445 11.64 2.91 2.61
CA CYS A 445 11.89 1.85 3.57
C CYS A 445 10.64 1.73 4.44
N ASP A 446 9.78 0.74 4.16
CA ASP A 446 8.60 0.48 4.98
C ASP A 446 9.02 0.33 6.45
N ALA A 447 8.28 1.01 7.34
CA ALA A 447 8.63 1.20 8.74
C ALA A 447 8.76 -0.14 9.49
N ASP A 448 8.05 -1.18 9.05
CA ASP A 448 8.01 -2.45 9.78
C ASP A 448 9.02 -3.48 9.27
N VAL A 449 9.16 -3.67 7.95
CA VAL A 449 10.05 -4.71 7.38
C VAL A 449 11.48 -4.19 7.26
N CYS A 450 11.65 -3.11 6.48
CA CYS A 450 12.97 -2.61 6.11
C CYS A 450 13.70 -2.03 7.32
N ALA A 451 13.04 -1.16 8.12
CA ALA A 451 13.68 -0.60 9.30
C ALA A 451 14.10 -1.68 10.32
N SER A 452 13.24 -2.69 10.52
CA SER A 452 13.53 -3.81 11.42
C SER A 452 14.72 -4.67 10.97
N LEU A 453 14.92 -4.84 9.65
CA LEU A 453 16.12 -5.48 9.10
C LEU A 453 17.38 -4.61 9.31
N LEU A 454 17.29 -3.30 9.02
CA LEU A 454 18.40 -2.36 9.19
C LEU A 454 18.87 -2.28 10.64
N ASP A 455 17.94 -2.27 11.60
CA ASP A 455 18.22 -2.27 13.04
C ASP A 455 18.98 -3.52 13.51
N ARG A 456 18.88 -4.61 12.75
CA ARG A 456 19.58 -5.89 12.99
C ARG A 456 20.92 -5.96 12.25
N GLY A 457 21.29 -4.94 11.48
CA GLY A 457 22.52 -4.96 10.68
C GLY A 457 22.36 -5.79 9.40
N ILE A 458 21.15 -5.86 8.85
CA ILE A 458 20.86 -6.52 7.57
C ILE A 458 20.50 -5.43 6.56
N ALA A 459 21.24 -5.36 5.45
CA ALA A 459 20.91 -4.49 4.34
C ALA A 459 19.62 -4.95 3.66
N PHE A 460 18.89 -4.01 3.06
CA PHE A 460 17.66 -4.30 2.35
C PHE A 460 17.73 -3.70 0.95
N ALA A 461 17.45 -4.50 -0.08
CA ALA A 461 17.38 -4.03 -1.46
C ALA A 461 15.97 -4.25 -2.00
N SER A 462 15.26 -3.17 -2.29
CA SER A 462 13.98 -3.23 -2.98
C SER A 462 14.23 -3.27 -4.49
N MET A 463 13.95 -4.41 -5.12
CA MET A 463 14.32 -4.73 -6.51
C MET A 463 13.16 -4.48 -7.46
N GLY A 464 13.43 -3.77 -8.57
CA GLY A 464 12.55 -3.67 -9.72
C GLY A 464 12.77 -4.80 -10.71
N TYR A 465 11.75 -5.08 -11.51
CA TYR A 465 11.86 -5.93 -12.69
C TYR A 465 10.80 -5.54 -13.73
N ARG A 466 11.04 -5.82 -15.01
CA ARG A 466 10.10 -5.50 -16.09
C ARG A 466 8.88 -6.42 -16.07
N LEU A 467 7.73 -5.86 -16.47
CA LEU A 467 6.42 -6.51 -16.47
C LEU A 467 6.12 -7.26 -17.77
N ASP A 468 5.48 -8.41 -17.65
CA ASP A 468 5.17 -9.30 -18.78
C ASP A 468 4.30 -8.65 -19.87
N GLY A 469 3.37 -7.76 -19.50
CA GLY A 469 2.46 -7.10 -20.44
C GLY A 469 2.92 -5.73 -20.95
N ALA A 470 4.00 -5.18 -20.41
CA ALA A 470 4.49 -3.87 -20.79
C ALA A 470 5.50 -3.95 -21.93
N ARG A 471 5.50 -2.93 -22.80
CA ARG A 471 6.50 -2.80 -23.86
C ARG A 471 7.67 -1.99 -23.36
N TYR A 472 8.86 -2.57 -23.47
CA TYR A 472 10.12 -1.96 -23.08
C TYR A 472 10.97 -1.64 -24.30
N TYR A 473 11.82 -0.65 -24.13
CA TYR A 473 12.71 -0.13 -25.15
C TYR A 473 14.12 0.01 -24.59
N PHE A 474 15.12 0.06 -25.46
CA PHE A 474 16.49 0.43 -25.11
C PHE A 474 17.09 1.34 -26.18
N CYS A 475 18.12 2.09 -25.81
CA CYS A 475 18.92 2.85 -26.76
C CYS A 475 20.17 2.04 -27.17
N PRO A 476 20.57 2.03 -28.46
CA PRO A 476 21.73 1.26 -28.92
C PRO A 476 23.05 1.63 -28.24
N ASP A 477 23.16 2.86 -27.74
CA ASP A 477 24.33 3.36 -27.00
C ASP A 477 24.31 3.01 -25.50
N GLY A 478 23.27 2.28 -25.04
CA GLY A 478 23.07 1.92 -23.64
C GLY A 478 22.49 3.03 -22.77
N SER A 479 22.21 4.21 -23.34
CA SER A 479 21.56 5.30 -22.61
C SER A 479 20.05 5.04 -22.43
N THR A 480 19.42 5.85 -21.60
CA THR A 480 17.96 5.84 -21.38
C THR A 480 17.29 7.03 -22.07
N ALA A 481 18.07 7.86 -22.78
CA ALA A 481 17.67 9.12 -23.36
C ALA A 481 18.14 9.24 -24.81
N CYS A 482 17.59 8.40 -25.69
CA CYS A 482 17.76 8.55 -27.14
C CYS A 482 16.49 9.14 -27.79
N ALA A 483 16.67 9.70 -28.99
CA ALA A 483 15.57 10.21 -29.79
C ALA A 483 14.58 9.06 -30.08
N ALA A 484 13.29 9.38 -30.22
CA ALA A 484 12.26 8.38 -30.45
C ALA A 484 12.53 7.48 -31.68
N ALA A 485 13.19 8.02 -32.71
CA ALA A 485 13.59 7.29 -33.92
C ALA A 485 14.72 6.27 -33.69
N ASP A 486 15.51 6.44 -32.63
CA ASP A 486 16.64 5.57 -32.29
C ASP A 486 16.29 4.48 -31.27
N ARG A 487 15.10 4.57 -30.66
CA ARG A 487 14.62 3.58 -29.68
C ARG A 487 14.42 2.24 -30.36
N ARG A 488 14.94 1.18 -29.76
CA ARG A 488 14.69 -0.21 -30.16
C ARG A 488 13.81 -0.88 -29.13
N GLU A 489 12.85 -1.68 -29.58
CA GLU A 489 12.07 -2.52 -28.67
C GLU A 489 12.98 -3.58 -28.04
N ALA A 490 12.69 -3.94 -26.78
CA ALA A 490 13.46 -4.92 -26.02
C ALA A 490 13.66 -6.23 -26.80
N GLU A 491 14.91 -6.72 -26.78
CA GLU A 491 15.28 -7.98 -27.40
C GLU A 491 14.47 -9.16 -26.83
N PHE A 492 14.21 -10.16 -27.66
CA PHE A 492 13.68 -11.43 -27.20
C PHE A 492 14.71 -12.14 -26.29
N ILE A 493 14.22 -12.78 -25.24
CA ILE A 493 15.06 -13.49 -24.26
C ILE A 493 14.94 -14.98 -24.52
N HIS A 494 16.02 -15.57 -25.03
CA HIS A 494 16.16 -17.03 -25.09
C HIS A 494 16.41 -17.56 -23.69
N VAL A 495 15.60 -18.54 -23.29
CA VAL A 495 15.79 -19.33 -22.08
C VAL A 495 16.38 -20.67 -22.49
N HIS A 496 17.61 -20.92 -22.08
CA HIS A 496 18.30 -22.18 -22.31
C HIS A 496 17.70 -23.30 -21.46
N GLU A 497 17.95 -24.56 -21.84
CA GLU A 497 17.38 -25.72 -21.14
C GLU A 497 17.83 -25.86 -19.67
N ASP A 498 18.99 -25.30 -19.34
CA ASP A 498 19.51 -25.22 -17.98
C ASP A 498 18.91 -24.04 -17.17
N GLY A 499 18.12 -23.19 -17.82
CA GLY A 499 17.52 -21.98 -17.26
C GLY A 499 18.38 -20.73 -17.40
N GLY A 500 19.53 -20.80 -18.08
CA GLY A 500 20.32 -19.63 -18.43
C GLY A 500 19.64 -18.75 -19.50
N PHE A 501 20.15 -17.55 -19.71
CA PHE A 501 19.56 -16.59 -20.65
C PHE A 501 20.53 -16.10 -21.72
N ALA A 502 20.00 -15.81 -22.91
CA ALA A 502 20.67 -15.05 -23.96
C ALA A 502 19.70 -14.05 -24.62
N LEU A 503 20.21 -12.89 -25.02
CA LEU A 503 19.43 -11.88 -25.75
C LEU A 503 19.52 -12.13 -27.27
N ASP A 504 18.39 -12.07 -27.96
CA ASP A 504 18.30 -12.15 -29.42
C ASP A 504 18.17 -10.76 -30.04
N ALA A 505 19.28 -10.21 -30.54
CA ALA A 505 19.25 -8.90 -31.18
C ALA A 505 18.46 -8.85 -32.50
N ALA A 506 18.12 -10.00 -33.09
CA ALA A 506 17.34 -10.08 -34.33
C ALA A 506 15.82 -10.17 -34.10
N ARG A 507 15.39 -10.41 -32.86
CA ARG A 507 13.98 -10.59 -32.49
C ARG A 507 13.59 -9.67 -31.33
N THR A 508 12.34 -9.24 -31.30
CA THR A 508 11.79 -8.47 -30.18
C THR A 508 10.89 -9.35 -29.33
N LEU A 509 10.62 -8.91 -28.10
CA LEU A 509 9.69 -9.61 -27.23
C LEU A 509 8.28 -9.73 -27.85
N ALA A 510 7.78 -8.69 -28.55
CA ALA A 510 6.51 -8.75 -29.27
C ALA A 510 6.48 -9.74 -30.45
N SER A 511 7.65 -10.20 -30.93
CA SER A 511 7.74 -11.21 -32.00
C SER A 511 7.57 -12.65 -31.49
N TYR A 512 7.40 -12.84 -30.19
CA TYR A 512 7.18 -14.16 -29.61
C TYR A 512 5.75 -14.64 -29.90
N GLU A 513 5.64 -15.84 -30.44
CA GLU A 513 4.34 -16.50 -30.64
C GLU A 513 4.00 -17.27 -29.37
N VAL A 514 3.01 -16.76 -28.63
CA VAL A 514 2.53 -17.35 -27.38
C VAL A 514 1.95 -18.73 -27.65
N ALA A 515 2.46 -19.75 -26.96
CA ALA A 515 1.97 -21.12 -27.08
C ALA A 515 0.65 -21.33 -26.33
N ILE A 516 0.54 -20.75 -25.14
CA ILE A 516 -0.54 -20.92 -24.16
C ILE A 516 -0.95 -19.56 -23.59
N GLY A 517 -0.04 -18.84 -22.92
CA GLY A 517 -0.41 -17.59 -22.28
C GLY A 517 0.69 -16.72 -21.72
N ARG A 518 0.26 -15.69 -20.99
CA ARG A 518 1.09 -14.53 -20.63
C ARG A 518 2.32 -14.88 -19.78
N GLN A 519 2.25 -15.93 -18.99
CA GLN A 519 3.33 -16.30 -18.08
C GLN A 519 4.55 -16.89 -18.80
N GLU A 520 4.48 -17.08 -20.13
CA GLU A 520 5.63 -17.29 -21.03
C GLU A 520 6.62 -16.12 -21.03
N PHE A 521 6.17 -14.93 -20.65
CA PHE A 521 7.01 -13.74 -20.55
C PHE A 521 7.73 -13.61 -19.19
N ASN A 522 7.45 -14.48 -18.20
CA ASN A 522 8.14 -14.50 -16.90
C ASN A 522 9.67 -14.63 -17.02
N GLY A 523 10.19 -15.14 -18.15
CA GLY A 523 11.62 -15.13 -18.45
C GLY A 523 12.23 -13.72 -18.39
N GLN A 524 11.44 -12.68 -18.66
CA GLN A 524 11.82 -11.29 -18.50
C GLN A 524 12.07 -10.92 -17.03
N ALA A 525 11.11 -11.20 -16.14
CA ALA A 525 11.25 -10.93 -14.71
C ALA A 525 12.44 -11.71 -14.11
N ALA A 526 12.63 -12.97 -14.50
CA ALA A 526 13.75 -13.79 -14.06
C ALA A 526 15.11 -13.29 -14.58
N TYR A 527 15.17 -12.83 -15.84
CA TYR A 527 16.36 -12.20 -16.42
C TYR A 527 16.74 -10.93 -15.63
N ASP A 528 15.76 -10.05 -15.37
CA ASP A 528 16.00 -8.81 -14.66
C ASP A 528 16.37 -9.04 -13.19
N ALA A 529 15.79 -10.05 -12.53
CA ALA A 529 16.16 -10.44 -11.18
C ALA A 529 17.63 -10.87 -11.09
N ALA A 530 18.12 -11.67 -12.04
CA ALA A 530 19.55 -11.98 -12.13
C ALA A 530 20.38 -10.74 -12.44
N ALA A 531 20.02 -9.95 -13.45
CA ALA A 531 20.79 -8.75 -13.81
C ALA A 531 20.89 -7.76 -12.65
N GLY A 532 19.79 -7.50 -11.94
CA GLY A 532 19.74 -6.63 -10.78
C GLY A 532 20.54 -7.16 -9.61
N PHE A 533 20.45 -8.46 -9.32
CA PHE A 533 21.24 -9.09 -8.26
C PHE A 533 22.75 -9.03 -8.55
N GLU A 534 23.16 -9.35 -9.77
CA GLU A 534 24.54 -9.30 -10.22
C GLU A 534 25.11 -7.88 -10.16
N HIS A 535 24.31 -6.90 -10.61
CA HIS A 535 24.67 -5.49 -10.53
C HIS A 535 24.80 -5.00 -9.08
N LEU A 536 23.91 -5.44 -8.19
CA LEU A 536 23.99 -5.13 -6.76
C LEU A 536 25.33 -5.62 -6.18
N LEU A 537 25.67 -6.89 -6.41
CA LEU A 537 26.91 -7.48 -5.88
C LEU A 537 28.16 -6.80 -6.45
N ALA A 538 28.18 -6.51 -7.75
CA ALA A 538 29.33 -5.90 -8.42
C ALA A 538 29.60 -4.46 -7.95
N ASN A 539 28.56 -3.70 -7.59
CA ASN A 539 28.68 -2.27 -7.27
C ASN A 539 28.64 -1.98 -5.77
N ASN A 540 28.38 -2.97 -4.92
CA ASN A 540 28.25 -2.78 -3.48
C ASN A 540 29.15 -3.76 -2.72
N PRO A 541 30.46 -3.47 -2.61
CA PRO A 541 31.43 -4.36 -1.94
C PRO A 541 31.15 -4.54 -0.43
N ASN A 542 30.26 -3.71 0.13
CA ASN A 542 29.80 -3.81 1.51
C ASN A 542 28.65 -4.82 1.67
N ILE A 543 28.31 -5.62 0.66
CA ILE A 543 27.30 -6.68 0.74
C ILE A 543 27.98 -8.04 0.76
N ASP A 544 27.58 -8.88 1.71
CA ASP A 544 28.03 -10.27 1.82
C ASP A 544 27.25 -11.12 0.81
N ALA A 545 27.91 -11.41 -0.32
CA ALA A 545 27.34 -12.22 -1.40
C ALA A 545 26.93 -13.64 -0.96
N HIS A 546 27.42 -14.13 0.18
CA HIS A 546 27.12 -15.47 0.70
C HIS A 546 26.13 -15.47 1.87
N LYS A 547 25.54 -14.31 2.21
CA LYS A 547 24.43 -14.16 3.16
C LYS A 547 23.29 -13.35 2.54
N VAL A 548 22.70 -13.94 1.50
CA VAL A 548 21.60 -13.32 0.74
C VAL A 548 20.27 -13.94 1.13
N GLY A 549 19.31 -13.11 1.51
CA GLY A 549 17.92 -13.48 1.77
C GLY A 549 17.04 -12.99 0.63
N LEU A 550 16.00 -13.74 0.34
CA LEU A 550 15.04 -13.43 -0.72
C LEU A 550 13.66 -13.25 -0.07
N THR A 551 12.98 -12.15 -0.36
CA THR A 551 11.62 -11.91 0.12
C THR A 551 10.71 -11.42 -0.99
N GLY A 552 9.44 -11.77 -0.92
CA GLY A 552 8.44 -11.25 -1.86
C GLY A 552 7.06 -11.81 -1.59
N SER A 553 6.14 -11.50 -2.49
CA SER A 553 4.79 -12.02 -2.45
C SER A 553 4.20 -12.14 -3.85
N SER A 554 3.21 -13.02 -4.02
CA SER A 554 2.53 -13.22 -5.31
C SER A 554 3.54 -13.41 -6.46
N ALA A 555 3.31 -12.82 -7.63
CA ALA A 555 4.18 -12.95 -8.81
C ALA A 555 5.68 -12.65 -8.59
N GLY A 556 6.06 -11.90 -7.53
CA GLY A 556 7.47 -11.73 -7.16
C GLY A 556 8.19 -13.05 -6.90
N GLY A 557 7.46 -14.13 -6.58
CA GLY A 557 8.00 -15.47 -6.39
C GLY A 557 8.68 -16.07 -7.60
N ALA A 558 8.31 -15.70 -8.83
CA ALA A 558 9.02 -16.16 -10.03
C ALA A 558 10.51 -15.75 -9.97
N ALA A 559 10.78 -14.51 -9.58
CA ALA A 559 12.14 -14.01 -9.37
C ALA A 559 12.85 -14.71 -8.20
N LEU A 560 12.16 -14.88 -7.06
CA LEU A 560 12.75 -15.54 -5.87
C LEU A 560 13.13 -17.00 -6.16
N ASN A 561 12.22 -17.76 -6.76
CA ASN A 561 12.42 -19.16 -7.10
C ASN A 561 13.54 -19.32 -8.14
N TYR A 562 13.60 -18.44 -9.14
CA TYR A 562 14.66 -18.46 -10.13
C TYR A 562 16.03 -18.24 -9.48
N LEU A 563 16.18 -17.19 -8.66
CA LEU A 563 17.44 -16.88 -7.99
C LEU A 563 17.89 -17.99 -7.03
N ALA A 564 16.94 -18.54 -6.26
CA ALA A 564 17.23 -19.59 -5.29
C ALA A 564 17.61 -20.92 -5.95
N TRP A 565 16.87 -21.36 -6.98
CA TRP A 565 16.93 -22.76 -7.41
C TRP A 565 17.53 -22.98 -8.79
N VAL A 566 17.52 -21.97 -9.66
CA VAL A 566 17.99 -22.09 -11.04
C VAL A 566 19.28 -21.32 -11.23
N TRP A 567 19.28 -19.99 -11.03
CA TRP A 567 20.45 -19.14 -11.19
C TRP A 567 21.64 -19.64 -10.35
N HIS A 568 21.40 -19.98 -9.09
CA HIS A 568 22.45 -20.47 -8.18
C HIS A 568 23.06 -21.80 -8.64
N ALA A 569 22.28 -22.65 -9.30
CA ALA A 569 22.71 -23.94 -9.83
C ALA A 569 23.49 -23.83 -11.15
N LEU A 570 23.45 -22.68 -11.83
CA LEU A 570 24.20 -22.47 -13.07
C LEU A 570 25.72 -22.49 -12.80
N PRO A 571 26.53 -22.97 -13.76
CA PRO A 571 27.97 -23.10 -13.59
C PRO A 571 28.65 -21.80 -13.12
N GLY A 572 29.34 -21.88 -11.98
CA GLY A 572 30.11 -20.77 -11.40
C GLY A 572 29.33 -19.84 -10.46
N ASN A 573 27.99 -19.84 -10.47
CA ASN A 573 27.21 -18.90 -9.67
C ASN A 573 27.23 -19.20 -8.17
N ALA A 574 27.19 -20.47 -7.77
CA ALA A 574 27.30 -20.87 -6.36
C ALA A 574 28.60 -20.40 -5.68
N ALA A 575 29.68 -20.24 -6.45
CA ALA A 575 30.96 -19.71 -5.95
C ALA A 575 30.96 -18.18 -5.82
N ARG A 576 30.04 -17.48 -6.50
CA ARG A 576 29.96 -16.02 -6.55
C ARG A 576 29.00 -15.46 -5.52
N ALA A 577 27.88 -16.14 -5.28
CA ALA A 577 26.90 -15.76 -4.28
C ALA A 577 26.13 -16.98 -3.78
N THR A 578 25.57 -16.89 -2.58
CA THR A 578 24.80 -17.99 -1.98
C THR A 578 23.57 -17.47 -1.26
N PRO A 579 22.37 -17.59 -1.86
CA PRO A 579 21.12 -17.38 -1.16
C PRO A 579 20.97 -18.36 0.02
N ARG A 580 20.52 -17.88 1.17
CA ARG A 580 20.41 -18.62 2.44
C ARG A 580 18.99 -18.76 2.94
N ALA A 581 18.11 -17.84 2.53
CA ALA A 581 16.73 -17.85 2.97
C ALA A 581 15.79 -17.34 1.88
N LEU A 582 14.56 -17.85 1.92
CA LEU A 582 13.42 -17.39 1.14
C LEU A 582 12.23 -17.22 2.09
N VAL A 583 11.70 -16.00 2.16
CA VAL A 583 10.44 -15.68 2.85
C VAL A 583 9.42 -15.28 1.80
N TYR A 584 8.30 -15.98 1.72
CA TYR A 584 7.35 -15.80 0.62
C TYR A 584 5.91 -15.90 1.12
N THR A 585 5.16 -14.81 0.95
CA THR A 585 3.74 -14.74 1.31
C THR A 585 2.86 -14.76 0.07
N MET A 586 1.64 -15.27 0.16
CA MET A 586 0.77 -15.45 -1.03
C MET A 586 1.51 -16.23 -2.13
N ALA A 587 2.19 -17.29 -1.70
CA ALA A 587 3.17 -17.99 -2.49
C ALA A 587 2.54 -18.82 -3.61
N GLN A 588 3.27 -18.88 -4.71
CA GLN A 588 3.00 -19.65 -5.92
C GLN A 588 4.19 -20.59 -6.13
N LEU A 589 3.96 -21.89 -6.09
CA LEU A 589 5.06 -22.86 -6.15
C LEU A 589 5.53 -23.06 -7.58
N ASN A 590 4.66 -23.51 -8.47
CA ASN A 590 4.99 -23.63 -9.88
C ASN A 590 4.27 -22.58 -10.70
N TYR A 591 4.76 -22.38 -11.91
CA TYR A 591 4.10 -21.58 -12.93
C TYR A 591 3.76 -22.46 -14.14
N PRO A 592 2.81 -22.05 -14.98
CA PRO A 592 1.89 -20.95 -14.76
C PRO A 592 0.80 -21.24 -13.69
N VAL A 593 0.30 -20.19 -13.04
CA VAL A 593 -0.80 -20.18 -12.03
C VAL A 593 -2.07 -19.50 -12.54
N GLU A 594 -1.96 -18.71 -13.59
CA GLU A 594 -3.08 -18.24 -14.41
C GLU A 594 -2.85 -18.88 -15.76
N ASN A 595 -3.86 -19.45 -16.43
CA ASN A 595 -3.65 -20.53 -17.40
C ASN A 595 -2.85 -21.71 -16.80
N THR A 596 -3.27 -22.16 -15.62
CA THR A 596 -2.64 -23.22 -14.81
C THR A 596 -2.44 -24.50 -15.61
N LEU A 597 -1.25 -25.08 -15.52
CA LEU A 597 -0.85 -26.29 -16.26
C LEU A 597 -0.55 -27.48 -15.35
N ASP A 598 -0.23 -28.61 -15.97
CA ASP A 598 -0.15 -29.94 -15.41
C ASP A 598 0.66 -30.05 -14.11
N VAL A 599 1.81 -29.36 -14.04
CA VAL A 599 2.68 -29.43 -12.85
C VAL A 599 2.05 -28.73 -11.65
N GLU A 600 1.36 -27.61 -11.86
CA GLU A 600 0.65 -26.93 -10.80
C GLU A 600 -0.68 -27.64 -10.49
N TRP A 601 -1.41 -28.16 -11.48
CA TRP A 601 -2.58 -29.02 -11.22
C TRP A 601 -2.22 -30.28 -10.44
N ARG A 602 -0.99 -30.79 -10.57
CA ARG A 602 -0.52 -31.91 -9.76
C ARG A 602 -0.36 -31.54 -8.28
N VAL A 603 -0.04 -30.29 -7.97
CA VAL A 603 -0.05 -29.80 -6.58
C VAL A 603 -1.44 -29.94 -5.97
N TRP A 604 -2.48 -29.58 -6.73
CA TRP A 604 -3.87 -29.79 -6.32
C TRP A 604 -4.22 -31.29 -6.24
N ALA A 605 -3.85 -32.09 -7.24
CA ALA A 605 -4.16 -33.52 -7.28
C ALA A 605 -3.51 -34.31 -6.13
N ASP A 606 -2.29 -33.93 -5.72
CA ASP A 606 -1.56 -34.57 -4.62
C ASP A 606 -2.22 -34.34 -3.25
N ASP A 607 -3.11 -33.35 -3.15
CA ASP A 607 -3.77 -32.94 -1.91
C ASP A 607 -5.25 -33.30 -1.90
N LEU A 608 -5.98 -32.96 -2.96
CA LEU A 608 -7.42 -33.18 -3.06
C LEU A 608 -7.76 -34.53 -3.71
N GLY A 609 -6.80 -35.15 -4.38
CA GLY A 609 -6.99 -36.36 -5.19
C GLY A 609 -7.31 -36.03 -6.66
N TYR A 610 -6.98 -36.96 -7.55
CA TYR A 610 -7.22 -36.82 -9.00
C TYR A 610 -8.71 -36.75 -9.36
N ASP A 611 -9.57 -37.34 -8.54
CA ASP A 611 -11.03 -37.36 -8.76
C ASP A 611 -11.74 -36.09 -8.23
N ALA A 612 -11.02 -35.19 -7.54
CA ALA A 612 -11.58 -33.94 -7.03
C ALA A 612 -12.15 -33.11 -8.18
N LYS A 613 -13.31 -32.47 -7.96
CA LYS A 613 -13.99 -31.70 -9.00
C LYS A 613 -13.35 -30.34 -9.16
N LEU A 614 -13.28 -29.86 -10.40
CA LEU A 614 -12.86 -28.49 -10.68
C LEU A 614 -13.73 -27.47 -9.93
N ALA A 615 -15.02 -27.77 -9.80
CA ALA A 615 -15.97 -26.93 -9.07
C ALA A 615 -15.72 -26.80 -7.56
N ASP A 616 -14.92 -27.70 -6.98
CA ASP A 616 -14.52 -27.60 -5.57
C ASP A 616 -13.37 -26.61 -5.36
N ILE A 617 -12.72 -26.19 -6.45
CA ILE A 617 -11.46 -25.43 -6.43
C ILE A 617 -11.61 -24.06 -7.07
N VAL A 618 -12.32 -23.96 -8.20
CA VAL A 618 -12.41 -22.74 -9.00
C VAL A 618 -13.86 -22.38 -9.21
N ASP A 619 -14.26 -21.13 -9.05
CA ASP A 619 -15.59 -20.65 -9.41
C ASP A 619 -15.80 -20.73 -10.93
N LEU A 620 -17.00 -21.04 -11.39
CA LEU A 620 -17.30 -21.10 -12.82
C LEU A 620 -17.00 -19.76 -13.51
N ASP A 621 -17.31 -18.63 -12.86
CA ASP A 621 -17.09 -17.30 -13.42
C ASP A 621 -15.59 -16.98 -13.58
N ASP A 622 -14.73 -17.57 -12.74
CA ASP A 622 -13.27 -17.39 -12.80
C ASP A 622 -12.53 -18.52 -13.53
N CYS A 623 -13.25 -19.57 -13.95
CA CYS A 623 -12.66 -20.74 -14.64
C CYS A 623 -11.84 -20.33 -15.87
N TYR A 624 -12.32 -19.35 -16.64
CA TYR A 624 -11.61 -18.91 -17.85
C TYR A 624 -10.26 -18.25 -17.55
N ALA A 625 -10.08 -17.65 -16.37
CA ALA A 625 -8.86 -16.96 -15.96
C ALA A 625 -7.85 -17.95 -15.35
N ILE A 626 -8.34 -18.95 -14.62
CA ILE A 626 -7.51 -19.97 -13.97
C ILE A 626 -7.09 -21.07 -14.97
N VAL A 627 -8.06 -21.64 -15.67
CA VAL A 627 -7.84 -22.78 -16.58
C VAL A 627 -7.49 -22.27 -17.98
N GLY A 628 -8.19 -21.26 -18.46
CA GLY A 628 -7.86 -20.56 -19.70
C GLY A 628 -6.84 -19.44 -19.49
N ASN A 629 -6.59 -18.65 -20.55
CA ASN A 629 -5.73 -17.47 -20.48
C ASN A 629 -6.56 -16.18 -20.24
N PRO A 630 -6.36 -15.46 -19.11
CA PRO A 630 -7.14 -14.27 -18.78
C PRO A 630 -6.92 -13.12 -19.78
N CYS A 631 -5.78 -13.07 -20.47
CA CYS A 631 -5.51 -12.03 -21.47
C CYS A 631 -6.27 -12.19 -22.78
N CYS A 632 -6.91 -13.34 -23.02
CA CYS A 632 -7.69 -13.56 -24.23
C CYS A 632 -9.11 -12.95 -24.15
N GLY A 633 -9.68 -12.82 -22.95
CA GLY A 633 -11.05 -12.34 -22.74
C GLY A 633 -11.22 -10.82 -22.68
N GLY A 634 -10.13 -10.05 -22.80
CA GLY A 634 -10.15 -8.60 -22.54
C GLY A 634 -10.30 -8.27 -21.05
N ASP A 635 -9.89 -9.18 -20.17
CA ASP A 635 -9.88 -8.96 -18.72
C ASP A 635 -9.03 -7.71 -18.38
N MET A 636 -9.45 -6.98 -17.35
CA MET A 636 -8.83 -5.74 -16.88
C MET A 636 -7.33 -5.92 -16.63
N ILE A 637 -6.90 -7.12 -16.24
CA ILE A 637 -5.49 -7.42 -15.93
C ILE A 637 -4.59 -7.30 -17.18
N CYS A 638 -5.14 -7.49 -18.38
CA CYS A 638 -4.38 -7.39 -19.64
C CYS A 638 -4.87 -6.24 -20.53
N GLU A 639 -5.79 -5.41 -20.05
CA GLU A 639 -6.21 -4.21 -20.74
C GLU A 639 -5.01 -3.25 -20.87
N GLY A 640 -4.66 -2.92 -22.11
CA GLY A 640 -3.49 -2.10 -22.41
C GLY A 640 -2.16 -2.85 -22.50
N ALA A 641 -2.16 -4.20 -22.47
CA ALA A 641 -0.97 -4.97 -22.76
C ALA A 641 -0.43 -4.61 -24.16
N ALA A 642 0.84 -4.23 -24.21
CA ALA A 642 1.46 -3.72 -25.42
C ALA A 642 2.08 -4.84 -26.30
N VAL A 643 2.01 -6.09 -25.83
CA VAL A 643 2.45 -7.29 -26.55
C VAL A 643 1.28 -8.28 -26.63
N ASN A 644 1.25 -9.14 -27.66
CA ASN A 644 0.21 -10.16 -27.74
C ASN A 644 0.49 -11.26 -26.71
N LEU A 645 -0.29 -11.28 -25.64
CA LEU A 645 -0.20 -12.28 -24.56
C LEU A 645 -1.16 -13.45 -24.73
N CYS A 646 -1.91 -13.49 -25.84
CA CYS A 646 -3.02 -14.41 -26.03
C CYS A 646 -2.78 -15.39 -27.19
N ASN A 647 -2.88 -16.68 -26.88
CA ASN A 647 -3.19 -17.72 -27.86
C ASN A 647 -4.70 -18.01 -27.82
N MET A 648 -5.45 -17.31 -28.66
CA MET A 648 -6.92 -17.40 -28.68
C MET A 648 -7.41 -18.81 -29.06
N THR A 649 -6.68 -19.50 -29.93
CA THR A 649 -7.03 -20.88 -30.35
C THR A 649 -6.96 -21.84 -29.16
N TRP A 650 -5.84 -21.80 -28.42
CA TRP A 650 -5.69 -22.61 -27.21
C TRP A 650 -6.71 -22.22 -26.14
N HIS A 651 -6.88 -20.93 -25.87
CA HIS A 651 -7.83 -20.42 -24.88
C HIS A 651 -9.26 -20.92 -25.16
N ASN A 652 -9.76 -20.73 -26.39
CA ASN A 652 -11.12 -21.16 -26.74
C ASN A 652 -11.30 -22.67 -26.63
N ALA A 653 -10.30 -23.46 -27.02
CA ALA A 653 -10.35 -24.91 -26.89
C ALA A 653 -10.40 -25.36 -25.43
N THR A 654 -9.57 -24.76 -24.57
CA THR A 654 -9.50 -25.04 -23.14
C THR A 654 -10.78 -24.60 -22.41
N VAL A 655 -11.27 -23.39 -22.66
CA VAL A 655 -12.51 -22.85 -22.06
C VAL A 655 -13.73 -23.66 -22.49
N ALA A 656 -13.84 -24.03 -23.77
CA ALA A 656 -14.92 -24.88 -24.24
C ALA A 656 -14.88 -26.27 -23.58
N ARG A 657 -13.69 -26.78 -23.30
CA ARG A 657 -13.48 -28.10 -22.69
C ARG A 657 -13.80 -28.13 -21.20
N TYR A 658 -13.54 -27.06 -20.45
CA TYR A 658 -13.59 -27.08 -18.98
C TYR A 658 -14.50 -26.05 -18.32
N CYS A 659 -14.77 -24.93 -18.98
CA CYS A 659 -15.44 -23.77 -18.37
C CYS A 659 -16.85 -23.52 -18.93
N THR A 660 -17.44 -24.51 -19.60
CA THR A 660 -18.89 -24.51 -19.86
C THR A 660 -19.58 -25.13 -18.64
N ALA A 661 -20.81 -24.68 -18.32
CA ALA A 661 -21.52 -25.16 -17.12
C ALA A 661 -21.56 -26.70 -17.00
N ASP A 662 -21.83 -27.39 -18.11
CA ASP A 662 -21.91 -28.86 -18.14
C ASP A 662 -20.53 -29.52 -17.97
N ALA A 663 -19.50 -28.99 -18.63
CA ALA A 663 -18.15 -29.56 -18.54
C ALA A 663 -17.52 -29.30 -17.18
N TYR A 664 -17.64 -28.07 -16.67
CA TYR A 664 -17.14 -27.64 -15.37
C TYR A 664 -17.69 -28.48 -14.22
N ALA A 665 -18.98 -28.84 -14.26
CA ALA A 665 -19.62 -29.66 -13.24
C ALA A 665 -19.09 -31.11 -13.19
N THR A 666 -18.46 -31.59 -14.26
CA THR A 666 -17.99 -32.99 -14.37
C THR A 666 -16.48 -33.12 -14.39
N ALA A 667 -15.76 -32.10 -14.84
CA ALA A 667 -14.31 -32.06 -14.92
C ALA A 667 -13.63 -32.31 -13.57
N THR A 668 -12.55 -33.08 -13.62
CA THR A 668 -11.73 -33.35 -12.44
C THR A 668 -10.37 -32.67 -12.53
N VAL A 669 -9.67 -32.58 -11.40
CA VAL A 669 -8.26 -32.17 -11.38
C VAL A 669 -7.40 -33.12 -12.22
N GLY A 670 -7.71 -34.41 -12.24
CA GLY A 670 -7.03 -35.39 -13.08
C GLY A 670 -7.13 -35.09 -14.57
N ASP A 671 -8.32 -34.71 -15.05
CA ASP A 671 -8.51 -34.28 -16.45
C ASP A 671 -7.59 -33.10 -16.81
N LEU A 672 -7.44 -32.14 -15.88
CA LEU A 672 -6.57 -30.98 -16.07
C LEU A 672 -5.09 -31.38 -16.08
N VAL A 673 -4.64 -32.24 -15.16
CA VAL A 673 -3.26 -32.77 -15.13
C VAL A 673 -2.90 -33.47 -16.44
N GLU A 674 -3.82 -34.23 -17.02
CA GLU A 674 -3.56 -35.00 -18.24
C GLU A 674 -3.52 -34.15 -19.51
N THR A 675 -4.19 -33.00 -19.52
CA THR A 675 -4.52 -32.31 -20.78
C THR A 675 -4.02 -30.87 -20.85
N GLN A 676 -3.82 -30.21 -19.71
CA GLN A 676 -3.24 -28.86 -19.63
C GLN A 676 -1.71 -28.96 -19.52
N VAL A 677 -1.06 -29.62 -20.48
CA VAL A 677 0.37 -29.92 -20.42
C VAL A 677 1.19 -28.83 -21.11
N TRP A 678 2.24 -28.36 -20.46
CA TRP A 678 3.18 -27.45 -21.11
C TRP A 678 3.96 -28.14 -22.25
N PRO A 679 3.97 -27.56 -23.47
CA PRO A 679 4.79 -28.06 -24.57
C PRO A 679 6.28 -28.03 -24.23
N THR A 680 7.06 -28.99 -24.73
CA THR A 680 8.52 -29.09 -24.45
C THR A 680 9.34 -29.43 -25.69
N GLU A 681 8.83 -29.13 -26.88
CA GLU A 681 9.43 -29.51 -28.16
C GLU A 681 10.66 -28.66 -28.49
N THR A 682 10.65 -27.39 -28.10
CA THR A 682 11.75 -26.44 -28.35
C THR A 682 12.64 -26.23 -27.13
N ALA A 683 13.88 -25.76 -27.36
CA ALA A 683 14.79 -25.41 -26.26
C ALA A 683 14.20 -24.29 -25.38
N GLN A 684 13.55 -23.29 -25.98
CA GLN A 684 12.86 -22.22 -25.26
C GLN A 684 11.80 -22.77 -24.31
N GLN A 685 10.97 -23.69 -24.79
CA GLN A 685 9.91 -24.29 -23.98
C GLN A 685 10.47 -25.14 -22.83
N ARG A 686 11.53 -25.92 -23.07
CA ARG A 686 12.22 -26.65 -22.00
C ARG A 686 12.88 -25.71 -20.98
N GLY A 687 13.44 -24.59 -21.45
CA GLY A 687 13.98 -23.54 -20.60
C GLY A 687 12.91 -22.88 -19.73
N LEU A 688 11.76 -22.51 -20.30
CA LEU A 688 10.63 -21.95 -19.54
C LEU A 688 10.12 -22.93 -18.48
N ALA A 689 9.97 -24.21 -18.82
CA ALA A 689 9.65 -25.26 -17.85
C ALA A 689 10.68 -25.33 -16.70
N LYS A 690 11.97 -25.15 -17.02
CA LYS A 690 13.04 -25.08 -16.02
C LYS A 690 12.90 -23.87 -15.10
N LEU A 691 12.42 -22.72 -15.57
CA LEU A 691 12.14 -21.57 -14.70
C LEU A 691 10.94 -21.81 -13.80
N TRP A 692 9.89 -22.41 -14.35
CA TRP A 692 8.58 -22.49 -13.69
C TRP A 692 8.44 -23.60 -12.66
N TYR A 693 9.10 -24.74 -12.87
CA TYR A 693 8.89 -25.92 -12.02
C TYR A 693 9.75 -25.86 -10.76
N ALA A 694 9.50 -24.87 -9.91
CA ALA A 694 10.28 -24.61 -8.70
C ALA A 694 10.31 -25.82 -7.78
N GLN A 695 9.23 -26.60 -7.69
CA GLN A 695 9.21 -27.85 -6.93
C GLN A 695 10.29 -28.83 -7.40
N ARG A 696 10.47 -28.99 -8.73
CA ARG A 696 11.50 -29.87 -9.31
C ARG A 696 12.89 -29.29 -9.12
N ASN A 697 13.04 -27.98 -9.24
CA ASN A 697 14.32 -27.30 -9.02
C ASN A 697 14.78 -27.42 -7.56
N MET A 698 13.85 -27.27 -6.62
CA MET A 698 14.09 -27.40 -5.19
C MET A 698 14.55 -28.82 -4.83
N ALA A 699 13.99 -29.86 -5.46
CA ALA A 699 14.48 -31.23 -5.27
C ALA A 699 15.97 -31.40 -5.65
N GLY A 700 16.47 -30.59 -6.59
CA GLY A 700 17.89 -30.54 -6.94
C GLY A 700 18.77 -29.74 -5.98
N ALA A 701 18.20 -29.04 -4.99
CA ALA A 701 18.91 -28.13 -4.09
C ALA A 701 20.06 -28.81 -3.35
N ALA A 702 19.87 -30.05 -2.89
CA ALA A 702 20.90 -30.81 -2.19
C ALA A 702 22.17 -31.05 -3.02
N ALA A 703 22.08 -31.01 -4.35
CA ALA A 703 23.24 -31.20 -5.23
C ALA A 703 24.12 -29.94 -5.35
N HIS A 704 23.55 -28.74 -5.16
CA HIS A 704 24.26 -27.47 -5.38
C HIS A 704 24.33 -26.57 -4.13
N TYR A 705 23.61 -26.91 -3.06
CA TYR A 705 23.80 -26.35 -1.73
C TYR A 705 24.53 -27.34 -0.82
N ASN A 706 25.57 -26.88 -0.11
CA ASN A 706 26.12 -27.62 1.02
C ASN A 706 25.19 -27.46 2.24
N LEU A 707 24.04 -28.13 2.22
CA LEU A 707 22.99 -28.01 3.23
C LEU A 707 23.46 -28.44 4.63
N THR A 708 24.51 -29.27 4.71
CA THR A 708 25.12 -29.67 5.99
C THR A 708 25.95 -28.57 6.61
N ALA A 709 26.76 -27.86 5.83
CA ALA A 709 27.59 -26.76 6.33
C ALA A 709 26.78 -25.47 6.48
N THR A 710 25.82 -25.26 5.59
CA THR A 710 25.06 -24.03 5.49
C THR A 710 23.62 -24.31 5.05
N PRO A 711 22.70 -24.47 6.01
CA PRO A 711 21.30 -24.74 5.74
C PRO A 711 20.65 -23.61 4.93
N PHE A 712 19.70 -23.97 4.08
CA PHE A 712 18.78 -23.02 3.46
C PHE A 712 17.46 -23.01 4.24
N TYR A 713 16.89 -21.83 4.47
CA TYR A 713 15.65 -21.62 5.22
C TYR A 713 14.52 -21.15 4.32
N VAL A 714 13.39 -21.85 4.35
CA VAL A 714 12.18 -21.50 3.59
C VAL A 714 11.09 -21.11 4.59
N TYR A 715 10.50 -19.93 4.44
CA TYR A 715 9.31 -19.52 5.17
C TYR A 715 8.23 -19.20 4.16
N VAL A 716 7.08 -19.87 4.26
CA VAL A 716 5.95 -19.65 3.35
C VAL A 716 4.66 -19.46 4.15
N ALA A 717 3.83 -18.51 3.74
CA ALA A 717 2.53 -18.28 4.35
C ALA A 717 1.45 -17.91 3.32
N ASN A 718 0.40 -18.73 3.25
CA ASN A 718 -0.78 -18.47 2.42
C ASN A 718 -2.04 -18.52 3.29
N GLN A 719 -2.94 -17.56 3.11
CA GLN A 719 -4.16 -17.46 3.93
C GLN A 719 -5.46 -17.68 3.15
N LEU A 720 -5.39 -17.60 1.82
CA LEU A 720 -6.56 -17.72 0.97
C LEU A 720 -6.91 -19.18 0.71
N ASN A 721 -8.20 -19.48 0.66
CA ASN A 721 -8.74 -20.84 0.55
C ASN A 721 -10.10 -20.91 -0.18
N GLY A 722 -10.56 -19.80 -0.76
CA GLY A 722 -11.74 -19.73 -1.59
C GLY A 722 -11.48 -20.11 -3.05
N THR A 723 -12.54 -19.98 -3.85
CA THR A 723 -12.58 -20.48 -5.23
C THR A 723 -12.47 -19.39 -6.29
N VAL A 724 -12.47 -18.12 -5.88
CA VAL A 724 -12.33 -16.99 -6.82
C VAL A 724 -10.88 -16.83 -7.27
N HIS A 725 -10.68 -16.19 -8.43
CA HIS A 725 -9.39 -16.11 -9.14
C HIS A 725 -8.20 -15.82 -8.20
N MET A 726 -8.24 -14.72 -7.44
CA MET A 726 -7.13 -14.33 -6.57
C MET A 726 -6.88 -15.29 -5.40
N GLU A 727 -7.93 -15.99 -4.95
CA GLU A 727 -7.80 -16.99 -3.88
C GLU A 727 -7.17 -18.27 -4.39
N VAL A 728 -7.51 -18.71 -5.61
CA VAL A 728 -6.94 -19.92 -6.24
C VAL A 728 -5.45 -19.75 -6.50
N VAL A 729 -5.02 -18.62 -7.08
CA VAL A 729 -3.59 -18.38 -7.40
C VAL A 729 -2.72 -18.17 -6.16
N HIS A 730 -3.31 -17.96 -4.98
CA HIS A 730 -2.63 -17.77 -3.70
C HIS A 730 -3.11 -18.77 -2.64
N HIS A 731 -3.65 -19.89 -3.10
CA HIS A 731 -4.35 -20.84 -2.25
C HIS A 731 -3.42 -21.49 -1.23
N ALA A 732 -3.97 -21.88 -0.09
CA ALA A 732 -3.30 -22.56 1.01
C ALA A 732 -2.51 -23.82 0.57
N VAL A 733 -2.99 -24.51 -0.47
CA VAL A 733 -2.33 -25.70 -1.05
C VAL A 733 -0.91 -25.42 -1.52
N ALA A 734 -0.63 -24.23 -2.05
CA ALA A 734 0.70 -23.87 -2.54
C ALA A 734 1.71 -23.78 -1.38
N ALA A 735 1.34 -23.15 -0.26
CA ALA A 735 2.20 -23.09 0.93
C ALA A 735 2.47 -24.49 1.52
N ARG A 736 1.49 -25.39 1.48
CA ARG A 736 1.68 -26.78 1.90
C ARG A 736 2.58 -27.55 0.92
N ALA A 737 2.42 -27.35 -0.38
CA ALA A 737 3.27 -27.96 -1.40
C ALA A 737 4.72 -27.50 -1.27
N TYR A 738 4.95 -26.24 -0.93
CA TYR A 738 6.27 -25.73 -0.55
C TYR A 738 6.89 -26.51 0.61
N ALA A 739 6.12 -26.78 1.67
CA ALA A 739 6.59 -27.59 2.80
C ALA A 739 6.96 -29.02 2.36
N LYS A 740 6.14 -29.67 1.54
CA LYS A 740 6.44 -31.01 1.00
C LYS A 740 7.73 -31.00 0.16
N ALA A 741 7.86 -30.03 -0.74
CA ALA A 741 9.04 -29.88 -1.60
C ALA A 741 10.32 -29.61 -0.79
N ALA A 742 10.24 -28.69 0.18
CA ALA A 742 11.36 -28.33 1.04
C ALA A 742 11.78 -29.49 1.95
N ALA A 743 10.81 -30.24 2.50
CA ALA A 743 11.08 -31.44 3.27
C ALA A 743 11.80 -32.50 2.44
N ALA A 744 11.31 -32.79 1.23
CA ALA A 744 11.91 -33.75 0.31
C ALA A 744 13.35 -33.35 -0.11
N ALA A 745 13.60 -32.05 -0.23
CA ALA A 745 14.91 -31.50 -0.55
C ALA A 745 15.87 -31.36 0.65
N GLY A 746 15.41 -31.71 1.88
CA GLY A 746 16.22 -31.59 3.09
C GLY A 746 16.47 -30.14 3.54
N LEU A 747 15.63 -29.18 3.11
CA LEU A 747 15.72 -27.78 3.50
C LEU A 747 15.07 -27.55 4.86
N ARG A 748 15.51 -26.52 5.60
CA ARG A 748 14.78 -26.08 6.80
C ARG A 748 13.59 -25.27 6.35
N TYR A 749 12.38 -25.61 6.80
CA TYR A 749 11.20 -24.88 6.37
C TYR A 749 10.23 -24.56 7.50
N VAL A 750 9.44 -23.52 7.27
CA VAL A 750 8.29 -23.07 8.03
C VAL A 750 7.18 -22.83 7.02
N SER A 751 6.01 -23.41 7.26
CA SER A 751 4.84 -23.19 6.41
C SER A 751 3.61 -22.91 7.27
N TYR A 752 2.91 -21.84 6.91
CA TYR A 752 1.62 -21.45 7.45
C TYR A 752 0.57 -21.50 6.33
N TYR A 753 -0.53 -22.21 6.56
CA TYR A 753 -1.62 -22.33 5.59
C TYR A 753 -2.97 -22.51 6.28
N THR A 754 -4.02 -21.89 5.77
CA THR A 754 -5.39 -22.06 6.29
C THR A 754 -5.97 -23.42 5.90
N ASP A 755 -7.06 -23.82 6.55
CA ASP A 755 -7.81 -25.02 6.17
C ASP A 755 -8.37 -24.84 4.75
N TYR A 756 -8.42 -25.90 3.94
CA TYR A 756 -9.01 -25.88 2.61
C TYR A 756 -9.86 -27.12 2.34
N ALA A 757 -10.66 -27.08 1.28
CA ALA A 757 -11.54 -28.18 0.90
C ALA A 757 -10.76 -29.48 0.70
N HIS A 758 -11.33 -30.61 1.16
CA HIS A 758 -10.75 -31.95 1.06
C HIS A 758 -9.42 -32.15 1.80
N MET A 759 -8.99 -31.19 2.63
CA MET A 759 -7.82 -31.37 3.50
C MET A 759 -8.03 -32.56 4.44
N THR A 760 -7.16 -33.56 4.35
CA THR A 760 -7.18 -34.74 5.21
C THR A 760 -6.51 -34.47 6.57
N ALA A 761 -6.66 -35.39 7.52
CA ALA A 761 -6.00 -35.27 8.81
C ALA A 761 -4.46 -35.29 8.70
N ASP A 762 -3.90 -36.01 7.72
CA ASP A 762 -2.45 -36.06 7.46
C ASP A 762 -1.94 -34.77 6.79
N ASP A 763 -2.88 -34.00 6.23
CA ASP A 763 -2.59 -32.72 5.61
C ASP A 763 -2.53 -31.58 6.61
N ALA A 764 -3.14 -31.75 7.79
CA ALA A 764 -3.09 -30.76 8.86
C ALA A 764 -1.66 -30.48 9.34
N GLY A 765 -1.47 -29.28 9.89
CA GLY A 765 -0.20 -28.88 10.48
C GLY A 765 0.11 -29.62 11.78
N ASP A 766 1.37 -29.56 12.20
CA ASP A 766 1.84 -30.06 13.49
C ASP A 766 1.24 -29.24 14.66
N ALA A 767 0.88 -27.98 14.38
CA ALA A 767 0.19 -27.09 15.30
C ALA A 767 -0.80 -26.20 14.55
N ARG A 768 -1.68 -25.53 15.30
CA ARG A 768 -2.63 -24.54 14.76
C ARG A 768 -2.54 -23.24 15.55
N PHE A 769 -2.61 -22.12 14.84
CA PHE A 769 -2.52 -20.78 15.44
C PHE A 769 -3.62 -19.88 14.91
N ALA A 770 -4.37 -19.26 15.83
CA ALA A 770 -5.31 -18.19 15.48
C ALA A 770 -4.54 -16.88 15.27
N VAL A 771 -4.72 -16.26 14.11
CA VAL A 771 -4.12 -14.96 13.75
C VAL A 771 -5.22 -14.10 13.13
N GLY A 772 -5.72 -13.13 13.90
CA GLY A 772 -6.90 -12.38 13.49
C GLY A 772 -8.14 -13.29 13.41
N SER A 773 -8.85 -13.26 12.27
CA SER A 773 -9.98 -14.14 11.97
C SER A 773 -9.58 -15.53 11.49
N ASP A 774 -8.32 -15.70 11.09
CA ASP A 774 -7.86 -16.89 10.39
C ASP A 774 -7.21 -17.87 11.36
N VAL A 775 -7.34 -19.17 11.05
CA VAL A 775 -6.64 -20.24 11.75
C VAL A 775 -5.67 -20.89 10.79
N TYR A 776 -4.38 -20.72 11.07
CA TYR A 776 -3.31 -21.31 10.27
C TYR A 776 -2.92 -22.66 10.85
N ASN A 777 -2.87 -23.66 9.98
CA ASN A 777 -2.02 -24.83 10.16
C ASN A 777 -0.56 -24.39 10.10
N TYR A 778 0.27 -25.01 10.93
CA TYR A 778 1.70 -24.75 10.99
C TYR A 778 2.47 -26.04 10.78
N LYS A 779 3.50 -25.99 9.92
CA LYS A 779 4.42 -27.12 9.71
C LYS A 779 5.86 -26.64 9.67
N SER A 780 6.75 -27.37 10.33
CA SER A 780 8.18 -27.05 10.33
C SER A 780 9.03 -28.26 10.72
N ASN A 781 10.14 -28.50 10.03
CA ASN A 781 11.07 -29.60 10.33
C ASN A 781 12.23 -29.21 11.27
N TRP A 782 12.23 -28.01 11.83
CA TRP A 782 13.34 -27.52 12.67
C TRP A 782 12.88 -26.75 13.91
N ASP A 783 11.63 -26.99 14.33
CA ASP A 783 11.01 -26.47 15.56
C ASP A 783 11.11 -24.94 15.69
N PHE A 784 10.74 -24.22 14.61
CA PHE A 784 10.95 -22.78 14.51
C PHE A 784 10.22 -21.97 15.59
N VAL A 785 8.96 -22.29 15.89
CA VAL A 785 8.14 -21.54 16.85
C VAL A 785 8.66 -21.65 18.28
N ALA A 786 9.36 -22.72 18.63
CA ALA A 786 9.97 -22.89 19.95
C ALA A 786 11.36 -22.25 20.06
N ARG A 787 11.94 -21.76 18.96
CA ARG A 787 13.27 -21.13 18.99
C ARG A 787 13.26 -19.87 19.87
N THR A 788 14.34 -19.72 20.63
CA THR A 788 14.59 -18.50 21.40
C THR A 788 14.53 -17.28 20.48
N GLY A 789 13.73 -16.27 20.86
CA GLY A 789 13.49 -15.07 20.05
C GLY A 789 12.30 -15.17 19.10
N VAL A 790 11.79 -16.37 18.78
CA VAL A 790 10.59 -16.58 17.95
C VAL A 790 9.35 -16.88 18.77
N ALA A 791 9.50 -17.60 19.89
CA ALA A 791 8.41 -17.94 20.80
C ALA A 791 7.52 -16.74 21.19
N PRO A 792 8.05 -15.53 21.49
CA PRO A 792 7.20 -14.39 21.87
C PRO A 792 6.61 -13.62 20.68
N LEU A 793 6.98 -13.94 19.44
CA LEU A 793 6.53 -13.20 18.27
C LEU A 793 5.12 -13.61 17.84
N GLY A 794 4.37 -12.67 17.26
CA GLY A 794 3.10 -12.96 16.61
C GLY A 794 3.30 -13.90 15.42
N ARG A 795 2.42 -14.87 15.25
CA ARG A 795 2.47 -15.83 14.13
C ARG A 795 2.12 -15.13 12.83
N VAL A 796 2.81 -15.49 11.74
CA VAL A 796 2.68 -14.88 10.41
C VAL A 796 3.11 -13.40 10.36
N SER A 797 3.55 -12.83 11.50
CA SER A 797 3.95 -11.43 11.57
C SER A 797 5.25 -11.15 10.81
N VAL A 798 5.44 -9.90 10.40
CA VAL A 798 6.70 -9.41 9.83
C VAL A 798 7.89 -9.71 10.74
N ALA A 799 7.73 -9.56 12.05
CA ALA A 799 8.79 -9.87 13.01
C ALA A 799 9.21 -11.35 12.98
N GLU A 800 8.23 -12.25 12.87
CA GLU A 800 8.50 -13.69 12.73
C GLU A 800 9.17 -14.00 11.39
N GLN A 801 8.72 -13.39 10.30
CA GLN A 801 9.34 -13.52 8.99
C GLN A 801 10.82 -13.09 9.02
N ILE A 802 11.13 -11.94 9.63
CA ILE A 802 12.49 -11.43 9.80
C ILE A 802 13.36 -12.38 10.63
N ALA A 803 12.80 -13.04 11.64
CA ALA A 803 13.54 -14.01 12.43
C ALA A 803 14.13 -15.13 11.56
N THR A 804 13.43 -15.54 10.49
CA THR A 804 13.95 -16.51 9.50
C THR A 804 15.28 -16.05 8.89
N PHE A 805 15.38 -14.79 8.48
CA PHE A 805 16.62 -14.22 7.94
C PHE A 805 17.73 -14.18 8.99
N CYS A 806 17.39 -13.80 10.23
CA CYS A 806 18.37 -13.80 11.31
C CYS A 806 18.95 -15.20 11.57
N PHE A 807 18.13 -16.26 11.58
CA PHE A 807 18.66 -17.64 11.69
C PHE A 807 19.50 -18.03 10.47
N ALA A 808 19.11 -17.62 9.27
CA ALA A 808 19.84 -17.92 8.04
C ALA A 808 21.20 -17.22 7.96
N PHE A 809 21.33 -16.04 8.56
CA PHE A 809 22.58 -15.25 8.56
C PHE A 809 23.41 -15.44 9.83
N GLU A 810 22.95 -16.27 10.75
CA GLU A 810 23.54 -16.51 12.08
C GLU A 810 23.64 -15.21 12.90
N GLN A 811 22.61 -14.37 12.79
CA GLN A 811 22.50 -13.12 13.53
C GLN A 811 21.55 -13.26 14.72
N THR A 812 21.81 -12.48 15.78
CA THR A 812 20.93 -12.41 16.95
C THR A 812 19.59 -11.79 16.57
N CYS A 813 18.50 -12.55 16.78
CA CYS A 813 17.13 -12.13 16.44
C CYS A 813 16.53 -11.09 17.41
N HIS A 814 17.22 -10.72 18.49
CA HIS A 814 16.67 -9.87 19.54
C HIS A 814 16.56 -8.40 19.10
N ASN A 815 15.43 -7.76 19.42
CA ASN A 815 15.29 -6.30 19.29
C ASN A 815 16.36 -5.61 20.14
N ARG A 816 17.27 -4.87 19.51
CA ARG A 816 18.26 -4.05 20.23
C ARG A 816 17.62 -2.99 21.13
N THR A 817 16.38 -2.59 20.85
CA THR A 817 15.60 -1.58 21.59
C THR A 817 14.95 -2.10 22.87
N ALA A 818 15.05 -3.38 23.18
CA ALA A 818 14.57 -3.94 24.47
C ALA A 818 15.63 -3.88 25.60
N LEU A 819 16.84 -3.37 25.31
CA LEU A 819 17.93 -3.07 26.24
C LEU A 819 18.13 -1.55 26.31
#